data_AF-A0AAN9HWW3-F1
#
_entry.id   AF-A0AAN9HWW3-F1
#
_cell.length_a   1.000
_cell.length_b   1.000
_cell.length_c   1.000
_cell.angle_alpha   90.00
_cell.angle_beta   90.00
_cell.angle_gamma   90.00
#
_symmetry.space_group_name_H-M   'P 1'
#
loop_
_entity.id
_entity.type
_entity.pdbx_description
1 polymer ?
#
loop_
_entity_poly.entity_id
_entity_poly.type
_entity_poly.pdbx_seq_one_letter_code
_entity_poly.pdbx_strand_id
1 'polypeptide(L)'
;MNAVEQANFLNTNFSAKGMHFLHRVEDVVLYSYLPYDSKVSVSVVKPFEGVEEEDEEEEDLELKGGRQEARRFAPFIKTIKPSNIAMEKEVELSSSAQLKMVSQSISQPHKLEGGLVTMPFIIANEALARVATLGLLPNMILYLMGNYHLHLSQATHILLLSVAATNFTPLVGAFIADSYLGRFLAVGLGSFITFLGMTILWLTAMIPRARPPPCNPATESCKSATSGQIAILISSLALQSIGNGGLQCSQAFGADQVDSKDNPNNQRALEIFFSWYYASTAISVIIAFTGIVYIQDHYGWKLGFGVPAALMFLSTFFFFLASPLYVKNKIHSSLIASFARVIVVAYKNRKLRLPPKNSAGMFHHKKDSDLVVPTDKLRFLNKACFIKDQEKDIASDGSASNPWTLCTVDQVEELKAIIKVIPLWSTGILMSLNIGGSFGLLQAKSLNRHITSNFEVPAGSLSVIMIFTLFVWIALYDRVIIPLASKLRGKPVRISAKRRMGIGLFFSFLHLVTAAIVETARRKRAIREGYINDTRAVLNMSAIWLFPQLCLGGIAEAFNAIGQNEFYYTEFPKSMSSIASSLFGLGMVPGYLLSSLLFKIVENVTSRGGKDGWISDNINKGRYDNYYWVLATLSAVNILYYLVCSRAYGPTADEEPKVTEENSSNEEELPLMEFGTPGPYDKVS
;
A
#
# COMPACT_ATOMS: atom_id res chain seq x y z
N MET A 1 -42.67 -0.70 -0.47
CA MET A 1 -41.33 -0.09 -0.37
C MET A 1 -41.44 1.40 -0.10
N ASN A 2 -41.14 1.81 1.13
CA ASN A 2 -41.23 3.21 1.56
C ASN A 2 -40.02 4.02 1.07
N ALA A 3 -40.19 5.34 0.87
CA ALA A 3 -39.12 6.26 0.43
C ALA A 3 -37.87 6.25 1.35
N VAL A 4 -38.02 5.82 2.61
CA VAL A 4 -36.92 5.61 3.56
C VAL A 4 -36.11 4.35 3.24
N GLU A 5 -36.73 3.27 2.75
CA GLU A 5 -36.02 2.09 2.26
C GLU A 5 -35.29 2.38 0.95
N GLN A 6 -35.89 3.16 0.04
CA GLN A 6 -35.19 3.59 -1.18
C GLN A 6 -34.03 4.54 -0.86
N ALA A 7 -34.18 5.45 0.09
CA ALA A 7 -33.10 6.32 0.55
C ALA A 7 -31.98 5.51 1.23
N ASN A 8 -32.31 4.55 2.10
CA ASN A 8 -31.32 3.67 2.73
C ASN A 8 -30.67 2.73 1.70
N PHE A 9 -31.41 2.17 0.76
CA PHE A 9 -30.87 1.31 -0.31
C PHE A 9 -29.96 2.09 -1.28
N LEU A 10 -30.33 3.32 -1.65
CA LEU A 10 -29.50 4.21 -2.46
C LEU A 10 -28.26 4.66 -1.70
N ASN A 11 -28.38 5.01 -0.41
CA ASN A 11 -27.24 5.45 0.41
C ASN A 11 -26.27 4.28 0.68
N THR A 12 -26.78 3.06 0.87
CA THR A 12 -25.97 1.86 1.10
C THR A 12 -25.29 1.39 -0.20
N ASN A 13 -25.99 1.42 -1.34
CA ASN A 13 -25.40 1.09 -2.65
C ASN A 13 -24.44 2.17 -3.16
N PHE A 14 -24.72 3.45 -2.91
CA PHE A 14 -23.82 4.55 -3.26
C PHE A 14 -22.60 4.57 -2.33
N SER A 15 -22.77 4.20 -1.05
CA SER A 15 -21.67 3.99 -0.11
C SER A 15 -20.81 2.80 -0.53
N ALA A 16 -21.37 1.62 -0.82
CA ALA A 16 -20.60 0.44 -1.24
C ALA A 16 -19.88 0.64 -2.58
N LYS A 17 -20.56 1.20 -3.60
CA LYS A 17 -19.96 1.48 -4.91
C LYS A 17 -19.03 2.70 -4.92
N GLY A 18 -19.23 3.66 -4.02
CA GLY A 18 -18.34 4.80 -3.81
C GLY A 18 -17.07 4.39 -3.05
N MET A 19 -17.21 3.46 -2.12
CA MET A 19 -16.11 2.89 -1.34
C MET A 19 -15.21 1.99 -2.17
N HIS A 20 -15.78 1.13 -3.02
CA HIS A 20 -14.99 0.35 -3.97
C HIS A 20 -14.18 1.25 -4.94
N PHE A 21 -14.75 2.40 -5.32
CA PHE A 21 -14.06 3.40 -6.13
C PHE A 21 -12.89 4.05 -5.35
N LEU A 22 -13.10 4.44 -4.09
CA LEU A 22 -12.05 5.04 -3.24
C LEU A 22 -10.91 4.07 -2.92
N HIS A 23 -11.20 2.78 -2.67
CA HIS A 23 -10.19 1.75 -2.47
C HIS A 23 -9.34 1.50 -3.73
N ARG A 24 -9.97 1.48 -4.91
CA ARG A 24 -9.22 1.36 -6.18
C ARG A 24 -8.39 2.60 -6.49
N VAL A 25 -8.87 3.78 -6.10
CA VAL A 25 -8.11 5.03 -6.20
C VAL A 25 -6.86 4.97 -5.33
N GLU A 26 -6.98 4.46 -4.11
CA GLU A 26 -5.88 4.27 -3.17
C GLU A 26 -4.84 3.28 -3.71
N ASP A 27 -5.30 2.13 -4.24
CA ASP A 27 -4.48 1.10 -4.88
C ASP A 27 -3.48 1.65 -5.92
N VAL A 28 -3.78 2.82 -6.47
CA VAL A 28 -2.91 3.51 -7.42
C VAL A 28 -2.25 4.74 -6.79
N VAL A 29 -3.00 5.69 -6.24
CA VAL A 29 -2.43 6.97 -5.80
C VAL A 29 -1.50 6.82 -4.60
N LEU A 30 -1.80 5.90 -3.68
CA LEU A 30 -0.92 5.61 -2.55
C LEU A 30 0.18 4.65 -2.96
N TYR A 31 -0.12 3.56 -3.67
CA TYR A 31 0.91 2.56 -3.97
C TYR A 31 1.90 2.98 -5.05
N SER A 32 1.50 3.74 -6.08
CA SER A 32 2.41 4.41 -7.04
C SER A 32 3.42 5.35 -6.40
N TYR A 33 3.28 5.64 -5.10
CA TYR A 33 4.23 6.44 -4.36
C TYR A 33 4.69 5.80 -3.05
N LEU A 34 4.01 4.76 -2.52
CA LEU A 34 4.19 4.26 -1.14
C LEU A 34 3.59 2.86 -0.80
N PRO A 35 4.33 1.98 -0.10
CA PRO A 35 3.87 0.66 0.38
C PRO A 35 3.47 0.60 1.88
N TYR A 36 2.19 0.54 2.27
CA TYR A 36 1.71 -0.11 3.54
C TYR A 36 0.17 -0.02 3.74
N ASP A 37 -0.51 -1.14 4.03
CA ASP A 37 -1.85 -1.16 4.66
C ASP A 37 -2.14 -2.42 5.53
N SER A 38 -2.90 -2.15 6.59
CA SER A 38 -3.63 -2.98 7.53
C SER A 38 -4.72 -3.90 6.95
N LYS A 39 -5.05 -4.92 7.74
CA LYS A 39 -6.04 -5.96 7.47
C LYS A 39 -7.48 -5.41 7.47
N VAL A 40 -8.18 -5.44 6.34
CA VAL A 40 -9.57 -5.94 6.20
C VAL A 40 -9.77 -6.35 4.74
N SER A 41 -9.80 -7.66 4.46
CA SER A 41 -10.39 -8.15 3.21
C SER A 41 -11.90 -8.12 3.38
N VAL A 42 -12.56 -7.09 2.82
CA VAL A 42 -14.02 -7.16 2.64
C VAL A 42 -14.25 -8.22 1.58
N SER A 43 -14.71 -9.38 2.04
CA SER A 43 -15.23 -10.44 1.18
C SER A 43 -16.21 -9.80 0.21
N VAL A 44 -15.99 -10.00 -1.10
CA VAL A 44 -16.93 -9.60 -2.14
C VAL A 44 -18.25 -10.30 -1.84
N VAL A 45 -19.18 -9.59 -1.20
CA VAL A 45 -20.54 -10.05 -1.00
C VAL A 45 -21.18 -10.10 -2.38
N LYS A 46 -21.39 -11.32 -2.89
CA LYS A 46 -22.29 -11.56 -4.00
C LYS A 46 -23.67 -11.02 -3.60
N PRO A 47 -24.41 -10.34 -4.50
CA PRO A 47 -25.85 -10.19 -4.30
C PRO A 47 -26.44 -11.60 -4.32
N PHE A 48 -27.05 -12.01 -3.20
CA PHE A 48 -28.01 -13.10 -3.19
C PHE A 48 -29.26 -12.60 -3.92
N GLU A 49 -29.54 -13.15 -5.10
CA GLU A 49 -30.88 -13.16 -5.69
C GLU A 49 -31.35 -14.62 -5.66
N GLY A 50 -32.46 -14.86 -4.97
CA GLY A 50 -33.06 -16.18 -4.80
C GLY A 50 -33.85 -16.29 -3.51
N VAL A 51 -34.94 -15.52 -3.39
CA VAL A 51 -36.06 -15.87 -2.51
C VAL A 51 -37.26 -15.96 -3.43
N GLU A 52 -37.72 -17.19 -3.68
CA GLU A 52 -39.07 -17.45 -4.17
C GLU A 52 -40.04 -17.10 -3.04
N GLU A 53 -41.10 -16.39 -3.41
CA GLU A 53 -42.27 -16.08 -2.57
C GLU A 53 -42.98 -17.38 -2.19
N GLU A 54 -43.17 -17.62 -0.90
CA GLU A 54 -44.28 -18.42 -0.39
C GLU A 54 -45.02 -17.61 0.67
N ASP A 55 -46.32 -17.48 0.45
CA ASP A 55 -47.32 -16.81 1.27
C ASP A 55 -47.45 -17.47 2.65
N GLU A 56 -47.54 -16.70 3.73
CA GLU A 56 -48.15 -17.18 4.99
C GLU A 56 -48.84 -16.03 5.75
N GLU A 57 -50.03 -16.36 6.23
CA GLU A 57 -51.12 -15.49 6.69
C GLU A 57 -50.84 -14.74 8.01
N GLU A 58 -51.47 -13.58 8.12
CA GLU A 58 -51.47 -12.67 9.26
C GLU A 58 -52.55 -13.11 10.28
N GLU A 59 -52.16 -13.44 11.52
CA GLU A 59 -53.09 -13.64 12.63
C GLU A 59 -52.73 -12.73 13.82
N ASP A 60 -53.59 -11.73 14.05
CA ASP A 60 -53.59 -10.78 15.16
C ASP A 60 -53.87 -11.46 16.51
N LEU A 61 -53.17 -11.08 17.59
CA LEU A 61 -53.69 -11.17 18.95
C LEU A 61 -52.96 -10.23 19.94
N GLU A 62 -53.67 -9.16 20.31
CA GLU A 62 -53.42 -8.32 21.48
C GLU A 62 -53.48 -9.13 22.79
N LEU A 63 -52.64 -8.78 23.79
CA LEU A 63 -53.06 -8.85 25.20
C LEU A 63 -52.18 -8.00 26.14
N LYS A 64 -52.82 -6.96 26.71
CA LYS A 64 -52.39 -6.16 27.86
C LYS A 64 -52.56 -6.95 29.16
N GLY A 65 -51.68 -6.69 30.13
CA GLY A 65 -52.06 -6.63 31.56
C GLY A 65 -51.14 -7.38 32.53
N GLY A 66 -50.89 -6.77 33.70
CA GLY A 66 -50.54 -7.52 34.92
C GLY A 66 -49.24 -7.13 35.62
N ARG A 67 -49.15 -5.91 36.16
CA ARG A 67 -48.17 -5.51 37.19
C ARG A 67 -48.89 -5.42 38.54
N GLN A 68 -48.84 -6.46 39.37
CA GLN A 68 -49.11 -6.38 40.82
C GLN A 68 -48.78 -7.73 41.51
N GLU A 69 -48.43 -7.64 42.81
CA GLU A 69 -47.96 -8.72 43.71
C GLU A 69 -46.44 -8.99 43.60
N ALA A 70 -45.59 -8.86 44.64
CA ALA A 70 -45.79 -8.94 46.07
C ALA A 70 -44.85 -7.98 46.84
N ARG A 71 -45.44 -7.00 47.52
CA ARG A 71 -44.92 -6.45 48.79
C ARG A 71 -45.85 -6.95 49.88
N ARG A 72 -45.42 -7.93 50.68
CA ARG A 72 -46.02 -8.18 51.99
C ARG A 72 -45.14 -9.13 52.81
N PHE A 73 -45.02 -8.81 54.09
CA PHE A 73 -44.50 -9.63 55.21
C PHE A 73 -43.04 -9.42 55.67
N ALA A 74 -42.89 -8.43 56.55
CA ALA A 74 -42.31 -8.61 57.91
C ALA A 74 -43.38 -8.07 58.91
N PRO A 75 -43.36 -8.26 60.26
CA PRO A 75 -42.29 -8.72 61.16
C PRO A 75 -42.74 -9.60 62.38
N PHE A 76 -41.79 -9.87 63.32
CA PHE A 76 -41.86 -10.24 64.77
C PHE A 76 -41.19 -11.57 65.19
N ILE A 77 -40.07 -11.49 65.94
CA ILE A 77 -39.94 -11.89 67.36
C ILE A 77 -38.57 -11.41 67.92
N LYS A 78 -38.60 -10.95 69.18
CA LYS A 78 -37.51 -10.45 70.03
C LYS A 78 -36.88 -11.58 70.86
N THR A 79 -35.65 -11.30 71.34
CA THR A 79 -34.98 -11.74 72.58
C THR A 79 -34.04 -12.95 72.50
N ILE A 80 -32.72 -12.70 72.57
CA ILE A 80 -31.72 -13.27 73.50
C ILE A 80 -30.42 -12.42 73.37
N LYS A 81 -29.81 -12.06 74.50
CA LYS A 81 -28.44 -11.49 74.67
C LYS A 81 -27.79 -12.30 75.82
N PRO A 82 -26.47 -12.26 76.08
CA PRO A 82 -25.33 -11.93 75.23
C PRO A 82 -24.20 -13.01 75.30
N SER A 83 -23.41 -13.16 74.25
CA SER A 83 -21.99 -13.57 74.36
C SER A 83 -21.36 -13.54 72.96
N ASN A 84 -20.42 -12.61 72.76
CA ASN A 84 -19.28 -12.67 71.84
C ASN A 84 -18.86 -11.25 71.43
N ILE A 85 -18.08 -10.60 72.31
CA ILE A 85 -17.38 -9.33 72.05
C ILE A 85 -16.17 -9.53 71.10
N ALA A 86 -15.95 -10.75 70.60
CA ALA A 86 -14.89 -11.04 69.62
C ALA A 86 -15.34 -10.84 68.15
N MET A 87 -16.65 -10.83 67.86
CA MET A 87 -17.14 -10.77 66.47
C MET A 87 -17.38 -9.34 65.97
N GLU A 88 -17.56 -8.37 66.87
CA GLU A 88 -17.86 -6.97 66.51
C GLU A 88 -16.63 -6.23 65.95
N LYS A 89 -15.41 -6.63 66.35
CA LYS A 89 -14.15 -6.14 65.78
C LYS A 89 -13.84 -6.69 64.38
N GLU A 90 -14.34 -7.87 64.02
CA GLU A 90 -14.21 -8.39 62.64
C GLU A 90 -15.25 -7.76 61.71
N VAL A 91 -16.45 -7.44 62.20
CA VAL A 91 -17.50 -6.82 61.39
C VAL A 91 -17.20 -5.36 61.09
N GLU A 92 -16.63 -4.57 62.02
CA GLU A 92 -16.18 -3.19 61.72
C GLU A 92 -14.92 -3.13 60.85
N LEU A 93 -14.02 -4.11 60.95
CA LEU A 93 -12.85 -4.21 60.06
C LEU A 93 -13.29 -4.66 58.65
N SER A 94 -14.29 -5.54 58.53
CA SER A 94 -14.85 -5.94 57.24
C SER A 94 -15.73 -4.85 56.61
N SER A 95 -16.46 -4.06 57.40
CA SER A 95 -17.32 -2.99 56.88
C SER A 95 -16.49 -1.78 56.42
N SER A 96 -15.38 -1.47 57.10
CA SER A 96 -14.43 -0.45 56.65
C SER A 96 -13.56 -0.92 55.46
N ALA A 97 -13.26 -2.22 55.36
CA ALA A 97 -12.66 -2.83 54.18
C ALA A 97 -13.65 -2.89 52.99
N GLN A 98 -14.93 -3.16 53.23
CA GLN A 98 -15.98 -3.14 52.22
C GLN A 98 -16.35 -1.71 51.80
N LEU A 99 -16.33 -0.72 52.70
CA LEU A 99 -16.51 0.70 52.32
C LEU A 99 -15.32 1.22 51.51
N LYS A 100 -14.10 0.70 51.76
CA LYS A 100 -12.92 0.96 50.92
C LYS A 100 -12.97 0.22 49.58
N MET A 101 -13.50 -1.00 49.53
CA MET A 101 -13.73 -1.71 48.26
C MET A 101 -14.87 -1.10 47.42
N VAL A 102 -15.94 -0.62 48.06
CA VAL A 102 -17.08 0.00 47.36
C VAL A 102 -16.74 1.43 46.91
N SER A 103 -15.93 2.19 47.68
CA SER A 103 -15.44 3.50 47.22
C SER A 103 -14.32 3.42 46.17
N GLN A 104 -13.65 2.27 46.01
CA GLN A 104 -12.78 1.98 44.84
C GLN A 104 -13.56 1.52 43.61
N SER A 105 -14.87 1.28 43.73
CA SER A 105 -15.77 0.97 42.60
C SER A 105 -16.62 2.15 42.14
N ILE A 106 -16.34 3.37 42.62
CA ILE A 106 -16.71 4.56 41.86
C ILE A 106 -15.85 4.50 40.61
N SER A 107 -16.44 3.99 39.53
CA SER A 107 -15.97 4.09 38.17
C SER A 107 -15.28 5.44 37.99
N GLN A 108 -13.94 5.44 38.00
CA GLN A 108 -13.23 6.42 37.22
C GLN A 108 -13.85 6.33 35.83
N PRO A 109 -14.23 7.44 35.18
CA PRO A 109 -14.67 7.36 33.81
C PRO A 109 -13.53 6.67 33.07
N HIS A 110 -13.74 5.43 32.66
CA HIS A 110 -12.80 4.73 31.80
C HIS A 110 -12.71 5.67 30.61
N LYS A 111 -11.57 6.36 30.46
CA LYS A 111 -11.34 7.13 29.24
C LYS A 111 -11.55 6.11 28.14
N LEU A 112 -12.57 6.31 27.30
CA LEU A 112 -12.74 5.54 26.09
C LEU A 112 -11.53 5.91 25.22
N GLU A 113 -10.44 5.17 25.37
CA GLU A 113 -9.31 5.20 24.49
C GLU A 113 -9.74 4.55 23.17
N GLY A 114 -9.43 5.20 22.05
CA GLY A 114 -9.81 4.72 20.71
C GLY A 114 -11.21 5.15 20.26
N GLY A 115 -11.70 4.42 19.28
CA GLY A 115 -12.97 4.68 18.61
C GLY A 115 -12.92 5.82 17.60
N LEU A 116 -14.08 6.13 17.04
CA LEU A 116 -14.26 7.11 15.96
C LEU A 116 -13.76 8.53 16.31
N VAL A 117 -13.68 8.86 17.60
CA VAL A 117 -13.19 10.16 18.11
C VAL A 117 -11.73 10.41 17.72
N THR A 118 -10.94 9.35 17.52
CA THR A 118 -9.53 9.46 17.12
C THR A 118 -9.35 9.70 15.61
N MET A 119 -10.35 9.35 14.78
CA MET A 119 -10.25 9.40 13.32
C MET A 119 -9.84 10.78 12.78
N PRO A 120 -10.44 11.91 13.21
CA PRO A 120 -10.09 13.20 12.63
C PRO A 120 -8.61 13.56 12.84
N PHE A 121 -8.03 13.19 13.98
CA PHE A 121 -6.62 13.46 14.28
C PHE A 121 -5.67 12.63 13.42
N ILE A 122 -6.00 11.35 13.21
CA ILE A 122 -5.17 10.45 12.39
C ILE A 122 -5.27 10.83 10.92
N ILE A 123 -6.48 11.09 10.43
CA ILE A 123 -6.72 11.51 9.04
C ILE A 123 -6.08 12.89 8.78
N ALA A 124 -6.18 13.84 9.73
CA ALA A 124 -5.54 15.14 9.58
C ALA A 124 -4.01 15.04 9.61
N ASN A 125 -3.44 14.24 10.51
CA ASN A 125 -2.00 13.97 10.53
C ASN A 125 -1.55 13.39 9.18
N GLU A 126 -2.23 12.35 8.69
CA GLU A 126 -1.92 11.76 7.40
C GLU A 126 -2.00 12.80 6.26
N ALA A 127 -3.12 13.51 6.16
CA ALA A 127 -3.35 14.48 5.09
C ALA A 127 -2.27 15.57 5.04
N LEU A 128 -1.99 16.18 6.18
CA LEU A 128 -0.98 17.24 6.30
C LEU A 128 0.41 16.73 5.94
N ALA A 129 0.77 15.55 6.43
CA ALA A 129 2.04 14.91 6.12
C ALA A 129 2.16 14.57 4.62
N ARG A 130 1.06 14.11 3.99
CA ARG A 130 1.02 13.80 2.55
C ARG A 130 1.16 15.03 1.69
N VAL A 131 0.44 16.12 2.00
CA VAL A 131 0.61 17.40 1.29
C VAL A 131 2.05 17.86 1.37
N ALA A 132 2.65 17.79 2.56
CA ALA A 132 4.02 18.24 2.81
C ALA A 132 5.07 17.41 2.05
N THR A 133 5.00 16.08 2.16
CA THR A 133 6.00 15.17 1.56
C THR A 133 5.91 15.14 0.04
N LEU A 134 4.71 15.00 -0.51
CA LEU A 134 4.51 14.89 -1.95
C LEU A 134 4.68 16.22 -2.68
N GLY A 135 4.36 17.35 -2.04
CA GLY A 135 4.47 18.67 -2.64
C GLY A 135 5.91 19.09 -2.97
N LEU A 136 6.90 18.42 -2.39
CA LEU A 136 8.32 18.67 -2.67
C LEU A 136 8.81 17.98 -3.95
N LEU A 137 8.18 16.88 -4.36
CA LEU A 137 8.70 16.01 -5.43
C LEU A 137 8.72 16.66 -6.81
N PRO A 138 7.63 17.25 -7.34
CA PRO A 138 7.53 17.58 -8.76
C PRO A 138 8.55 18.60 -9.24
N ASN A 139 8.90 19.57 -8.38
CA ASN A 139 9.79 20.68 -8.73
C ASN A 139 11.22 20.51 -8.20
N MET A 140 11.54 19.46 -7.43
CA MET A 140 12.84 19.37 -6.75
C MET A 140 14.02 19.42 -7.73
N ILE A 141 13.88 18.86 -8.94
CA ILE A 141 14.92 18.92 -9.97
C ILE A 141 15.25 20.38 -10.36
N LEU A 142 14.26 21.28 -10.38
CA LEU A 142 14.48 22.70 -10.67
C LEU A 142 15.27 23.39 -9.55
N TYR A 143 15.07 22.99 -8.30
CA TYR A 143 15.86 23.48 -7.18
C TYR A 143 17.31 23.00 -7.28
N LEU A 144 17.53 21.72 -7.59
CA LEU A 144 18.87 21.14 -7.71
C LEU A 144 19.67 21.74 -8.87
N MET A 145 19.04 21.90 -10.04
CA MET A 145 19.70 22.49 -11.20
C MET A 145 19.83 24.02 -11.08
N GLY A 146 18.78 24.69 -10.59
CA GLY A 146 18.71 26.15 -10.56
C GLY A 146 19.45 26.79 -9.39
N ASN A 147 19.33 26.23 -8.18
CA ASN A 147 19.87 26.84 -6.96
C ASN A 147 21.13 26.15 -6.44
N TYR A 148 21.32 24.88 -6.75
CA TYR A 148 22.54 24.12 -6.42
C TYR A 148 23.50 23.96 -7.60
N HIS A 149 23.09 24.39 -8.80
CA HIS A 149 23.87 24.31 -10.04
C HIS A 149 24.39 22.89 -10.35
N LEU A 150 23.62 21.87 -9.97
CA LEU A 150 23.96 20.49 -10.27
C LEU A 150 23.64 20.17 -11.73
N HIS A 151 24.50 19.40 -12.37
CA HIS A 151 24.21 18.80 -13.67
C HIS A 151 22.96 17.93 -13.57
N LEU A 152 22.18 17.87 -14.66
CA LEU A 152 20.93 17.12 -14.74
C LEU A 152 21.09 15.66 -14.33
N SER A 153 22.21 15.05 -14.71
CA SER A 153 22.55 13.68 -14.32
C SER A 153 22.69 13.50 -12.81
N GLN A 154 23.51 14.36 -12.19
CA GLN A 154 23.77 14.30 -10.76
C GLN A 154 22.49 14.57 -9.96
N ALA A 155 21.72 15.58 -10.37
CA ALA A 155 20.47 15.94 -9.74
C ALA A 155 19.43 14.81 -9.84
N THR A 156 19.24 14.24 -11.03
CA THR A 156 18.31 13.11 -11.24
C THR A 156 18.74 11.88 -10.44
N HIS A 157 20.03 11.59 -10.38
CA HIS A 157 20.57 10.49 -9.58
C HIS A 157 20.25 10.64 -8.08
N ILE A 158 20.45 11.85 -7.51
CA ILE A 158 20.13 12.14 -6.10
C ILE A 158 18.64 11.94 -5.83
N LEU A 159 17.78 12.47 -6.71
CA LEU A 159 16.32 12.35 -6.54
C LEU A 159 15.85 10.90 -6.63
N LEU A 160 16.32 10.15 -7.63
CA LEU A 160 15.94 8.75 -7.78
C LEU A 160 16.38 7.89 -6.60
N LEU A 161 17.59 8.13 -6.10
CA LEU A 161 18.07 7.43 -4.91
C LEU A 161 17.25 7.79 -3.66
N SER A 162 16.87 9.06 -3.53
CA SER A 162 15.99 9.50 -2.43
C SER A 162 14.61 8.85 -2.51
N VAL A 163 13.98 8.82 -3.68
CA VAL A 163 12.65 8.19 -3.85
C VAL A 163 12.74 6.67 -3.65
N ALA A 164 13.81 6.03 -4.12
CA ALA A 164 14.07 4.62 -3.86
C ALA A 164 14.23 4.34 -2.34
N ALA A 165 14.97 5.19 -1.62
CA ALA A 165 15.10 5.08 -0.17
C ALA A 165 13.76 5.26 0.53
N THR A 166 12.97 6.28 0.17
CA THR A 166 11.62 6.55 0.70
C THR A 166 10.66 5.38 0.51
N ASN A 167 10.79 4.62 -0.57
CA ASN A 167 9.97 3.43 -0.84
C ASN A 167 10.48 2.16 -0.15
N PHE A 168 11.76 2.12 0.22
CA PHE A 168 12.35 0.98 0.94
C PHE A 168 12.16 1.09 2.47
N THR A 169 12.26 2.30 3.02
CA THR A 169 12.18 2.54 4.47
C THR A 169 10.88 2.09 5.15
N PRO A 170 9.69 2.03 4.51
CA PRO A 170 8.48 1.50 5.13
C PRO A 170 8.60 0.03 5.53
N LEU A 171 9.33 -0.79 4.76
CA LEU A 171 9.60 -2.18 5.14
C LEU A 171 10.41 -2.26 6.44
N VAL A 172 11.43 -1.39 6.56
CA VAL A 172 12.26 -1.28 7.77
C VAL A 172 11.45 -0.70 8.93
N GLY A 173 10.65 0.33 8.67
CA GLY A 173 9.79 0.99 9.64
C GLY A 173 8.75 0.03 10.23
N ALA A 174 8.07 -0.73 9.38
CA ALA A 174 7.13 -1.78 9.80
C ALA A 174 7.81 -2.86 10.63
N PHE A 175 9.00 -3.34 10.22
CA PHE A 175 9.77 -4.31 10.99
C PHE A 175 10.10 -3.79 12.40
N ILE A 176 10.55 -2.55 12.52
CA ILE A 176 10.91 -1.93 13.81
C ILE A 176 9.65 -1.68 14.66
N ALA A 177 8.57 -1.19 14.04
CA ALA A 177 7.29 -0.95 14.69
C ALA A 177 6.72 -2.23 15.27
N ASP A 178 6.67 -3.30 14.48
CA ASP A 178 6.11 -4.56 14.90
C ASP A 178 7.05 -5.34 15.82
N SER A 179 8.38 -5.15 15.79
CA SER A 179 9.30 -5.94 16.63
C SER A 179 9.69 -5.27 17.96
N TYR A 180 9.75 -3.94 18.00
CA TYR A 180 10.39 -3.21 19.12
C TYR A 180 9.62 -1.99 19.62
N LEU A 181 9.15 -1.11 18.71
CA LEU A 181 8.65 0.22 19.10
C LEU A 181 7.13 0.29 19.34
N GLY A 182 6.36 -0.58 18.68
CA GLY A 182 4.92 -0.40 18.53
C GLY A 182 4.57 0.68 17.48
N ARG A 183 3.36 0.59 16.93
CA ARG A 183 2.91 1.43 15.81
C ARG A 183 2.76 2.92 16.18
N PHE A 184 2.28 3.23 17.38
CA PHE A 184 2.15 4.62 17.85
C PHE A 184 3.50 5.36 17.86
N LEU A 185 4.54 4.76 18.46
CA LEU A 185 5.87 5.38 18.52
C LEU A 185 6.52 5.42 17.14
N ALA A 186 6.32 4.40 16.29
CA ALA A 186 6.82 4.42 14.93
C ALA A 186 6.26 5.61 14.12
N VAL A 187 4.95 5.87 14.19
CA VAL A 187 4.32 7.01 13.53
C VAL A 187 4.81 8.33 14.12
N GLY A 188 4.82 8.47 15.44
CA GLY A 188 5.24 9.72 16.10
C GLY A 188 6.70 10.08 15.84
N LEU A 189 7.62 9.12 15.97
CA LEU A 189 9.04 9.33 15.67
C LEU A 189 9.27 9.56 14.17
N GLY A 190 8.57 8.81 13.31
CA GLY A 190 8.60 9.02 11.87
C GLY A 190 8.21 10.45 11.50
N SER A 191 7.09 10.94 12.04
CA SER A 191 6.61 12.30 11.81
C SER A 191 7.62 13.36 12.25
N PHE A 192 8.21 13.17 13.44
CA PHE A 192 9.24 14.07 13.95
C PHE A 192 10.51 14.07 13.08
N ILE A 193 11.00 12.90 12.66
CA ILE A 193 12.19 12.77 11.80
C ILE A 193 11.94 13.41 10.42
N THR A 194 10.76 13.20 9.84
CA THR A 194 10.37 13.85 8.58
C THR A 194 10.32 15.37 8.71
N PHE A 195 9.73 15.88 9.81
CA PHE A 195 9.72 17.32 10.11
C PHE A 195 11.15 17.89 10.21
N LEU A 196 12.06 17.19 10.89
CA LEU A 196 13.47 17.60 10.97
C LEU A 196 14.12 17.65 9.59
N GLY A 197 13.92 16.62 8.77
CA GLY A 197 14.43 16.58 7.40
C GLY A 197 13.90 17.72 6.53
N MET A 198 12.60 18.02 6.59
CA MET A 198 12.00 19.16 5.89
C MET A 198 12.48 20.50 6.41
N THR A 199 12.70 20.63 7.72
CA THR A 199 13.24 21.85 8.32
C THR A 199 14.65 22.11 7.82
N ILE A 200 15.51 21.09 7.75
CA ILE A 200 16.85 21.23 7.19
C ILE A 200 16.78 21.65 5.71
N LEU A 201 15.92 21.03 4.91
CA LEU A 201 15.70 21.43 3.52
C LEU A 201 15.17 22.87 3.39
N TRP A 202 14.29 23.31 4.28
CA TRP A 202 13.83 24.69 4.28
C TRP A 202 14.96 25.67 4.64
N LEU A 203 15.81 25.30 5.60
CA LEU A 203 16.99 26.08 5.98
C LEU A 203 17.99 26.23 4.82
N THR A 204 18.10 25.26 3.90
CA THR A 204 18.96 25.43 2.71
C THR A 204 18.46 26.54 1.78
N ALA A 205 17.16 26.80 1.73
CA ALA A 205 16.58 27.92 0.99
C ALA A 205 16.68 29.26 1.74
N MET A 206 16.59 29.23 3.07
CA MET A 206 16.60 30.43 3.92
C MET A 206 18.00 30.99 4.16
N ILE A 207 18.99 30.13 4.43
CA ILE A 207 20.36 30.52 4.78
C ILE A 207 21.21 30.63 3.51
N PRO A 208 21.69 31.83 3.11
CA PRO A 208 22.44 32.00 1.87
C PRO A 208 23.74 31.19 1.82
N ARG A 209 24.38 30.92 2.96
CA ARG A 209 25.62 30.12 3.05
C ARG A 209 25.39 28.61 2.92
N ALA A 210 24.15 28.13 3.11
CA ALA A 210 23.81 26.71 3.03
C ALA A 210 23.66 26.21 1.58
N ARG A 211 23.75 27.09 0.59
CA ARG A 211 23.70 26.79 -0.84
C ARG A 211 24.69 27.67 -1.63
N PRO A 212 24.97 27.34 -2.90
CA PRO A 212 25.81 28.19 -3.76
C PRO A 212 25.30 29.63 -3.84
N PRO A 213 26.20 30.62 -4.03
CA PRO A 213 25.79 31.99 -4.29
C PRO A 213 24.96 32.04 -5.59
N PRO A 214 23.93 32.90 -5.67
CA PRO A 214 23.18 33.09 -6.90
C PRO A 214 24.13 33.51 -8.04
N CYS A 215 23.99 32.89 -9.20
CA CYS A 215 24.73 33.25 -10.40
C CYS A 215 23.77 33.36 -11.58
N ASN A 216 24.15 34.15 -12.58
CA ASN A 216 23.50 34.12 -13.88
C ASN A 216 24.39 33.33 -14.85
N PRO A 217 24.00 32.10 -15.26
CA PRO A 217 24.81 31.27 -16.15
C PRO A 217 25.01 31.89 -17.54
N ALA A 218 24.23 32.92 -17.91
CA ALA A 218 24.41 33.66 -19.16
C ALA A 218 25.56 34.67 -19.12
N THR A 219 25.97 35.12 -17.93
CA THR A 219 27.00 36.16 -17.77
C THR A 219 28.25 35.66 -17.05
N GLU A 220 28.14 34.61 -16.23
CA GLU A 220 29.24 34.14 -15.38
C GLU A 220 29.27 32.62 -15.23
N SER A 221 30.47 32.07 -15.03
CA SER A 221 30.66 30.67 -14.67
C SER A 221 30.21 30.45 -13.22
N CYS A 222 29.05 29.80 -13.06
CA CYS A 222 28.48 29.46 -11.76
C CYS A 222 29.40 28.56 -10.93
N LYS A 223 29.60 28.91 -9.66
CA LYS A 223 30.28 28.02 -8.72
C LYS A 223 29.36 26.84 -8.37
N SER A 224 29.91 25.63 -8.52
CA SER A 224 29.24 24.40 -8.09
C SER A 224 29.07 24.35 -6.57
N ALA A 225 28.10 23.59 -6.10
CA ALA A 225 27.90 23.33 -4.67
C ALA A 225 29.11 22.67 -4.01
N THR A 226 29.45 23.16 -2.82
CA THR A 226 30.52 22.57 -2.02
C THR A 226 30.06 21.24 -1.42
N SER A 227 31.01 20.37 -1.08
CA SER A 227 30.69 19.07 -0.46
C SER A 227 29.86 19.20 0.81
N GLY A 228 30.07 20.26 1.60
CA GLY A 228 29.26 20.54 2.79
C GLY A 228 27.82 20.92 2.46
N GLN A 229 27.59 21.73 1.43
CA GLN A 229 26.25 22.12 0.98
C GLN A 229 25.47 20.92 0.43
N ILE A 230 26.14 20.06 -0.33
CA ILE A 230 25.58 18.79 -0.82
C ILE A 230 25.28 17.85 0.35
N ALA A 231 26.16 17.74 1.34
CA ALA A 231 25.94 16.90 2.51
C ALA A 231 24.71 17.32 3.32
N ILE A 232 24.48 18.63 3.50
CA ILE A 232 23.27 19.14 4.15
C ILE A 232 22.00 18.75 3.36
N LEU A 233 22.03 18.95 2.04
CA LEU A 233 20.93 18.57 1.15
C LEU A 233 20.62 17.07 1.23
N ILE A 234 21.64 16.21 1.06
CA ILE A 234 21.47 14.75 1.12
C ILE A 234 20.97 14.31 2.51
N SER A 235 21.48 14.92 3.58
CA SER A 235 21.02 14.62 4.95
C SER A 235 19.53 14.96 5.12
N SER A 236 19.08 16.07 4.54
CA SER A 236 17.65 16.46 4.57
C SER A 236 16.75 15.43 3.87
N LEU A 237 17.19 14.93 2.72
CA LEU A 237 16.47 13.92 1.93
C LEU A 237 16.49 12.54 2.61
N ALA A 238 17.63 12.17 3.19
CA ALA A 238 17.80 10.92 3.93
C ALA A 238 16.92 10.89 5.19
N LEU A 239 16.87 11.98 5.95
CA LEU A 239 15.99 12.09 7.11
C LEU A 239 14.52 11.98 6.72
N GLN A 240 14.09 12.66 5.65
CA GLN A 240 12.72 12.52 5.12
C GLN A 240 12.42 11.07 4.71
N SER A 241 13.37 10.41 4.05
CA SER A 241 13.23 9.00 3.65
C SER A 241 13.08 8.08 4.87
N ILE A 242 13.91 8.26 5.90
CA ILE A 242 13.85 7.48 7.16
C ILE A 242 12.52 7.72 7.88
N GLY A 243 12.13 8.99 8.02
CA GLY A 243 10.90 9.37 8.69
C GLY A 243 9.66 8.79 8.01
N ASN A 244 9.64 8.76 6.67
CA ASN A 244 8.58 8.14 5.88
C ASN A 244 8.30 6.68 6.30
N GLY A 245 9.34 5.93 6.67
CA GLY A 245 9.17 4.55 7.13
C GLY A 245 8.26 4.42 8.35
N GLY A 246 8.33 5.37 9.28
CA GLY A 246 7.44 5.43 10.44
C GLY A 246 6.05 5.98 10.12
N LEU A 247 5.95 7.02 9.27
CA LEU A 247 4.66 7.57 8.82
C LEU A 247 3.79 6.50 8.16
N GLN A 248 4.38 5.58 7.41
CA GLN A 248 3.64 4.51 6.75
C GLN A 248 2.93 3.57 7.71
N CYS A 249 3.29 3.54 8.99
CA CYS A 249 2.54 2.78 9.99
C CYS A 249 1.22 3.46 10.40
N SER A 250 0.93 4.68 9.92
CA SER A 250 -0.22 5.50 10.36
C SER A 250 -1.56 4.88 9.99
N GLN A 251 -1.65 4.24 8.83
CA GLN A 251 -2.87 3.57 8.39
C GLN A 251 -3.22 2.39 9.31
N ALA A 252 -2.25 1.49 9.55
CA ALA A 252 -2.44 0.38 10.46
C ALA A 252 -2.67 0.82 11.91
N PHE A 253 -2.01 1.89 12.33
CA PHE A 253 -2.27 2.49 13.64
C PHE A 253 -3.68 3.07 13.75
N GLY A 254 -4.21 3.67 12.68
CA GLY A 254 -5.58 4.19 12.63
C GLY A 254 -6.63 3.09 12.62
N ALA A 255 -6.40 2.02 11.86
CA ALA A 255 -7.25 0.83 11.88
C ALA A 255 -7.34 0.24 13.30
N ASP A 256 -6.21 0.15 14.02
CA ASP A 256 -6.16 -0.32 15.41
C ASP A 256 -6.99 0.53 16.38
N GLN A 257 -7.30 1.79 16.07
CA GLN A 257 -8.14 2.64 16.92
C GLN A 257 -9.63 2.31 16.76
N VAL A 258 -10.01 1.87 15.57
CA VAL A 258 -11.40 1.65 15.17
C VAL A 258 -11.79 0.19 15.33
N ASP A 259 -10.82 -0.73 15.19
CA ASP A 259 -10.99 -2.17 15.31
C ASP A 259 -11.34 -2.58 16.75
N SER A 260 -12.65 -2.68 17.02
CA SER A 260 -13.19 -3.14 18.28
C SER A 260 -13.99 -4.43 18.08
N LYS A 261 -13.46 -5.55 18.58
CA LYS A 261 -14.07 -6.88 18.42
C LYS A 261 -15.43 -7.01 19.10
N ASP A 262 -15.70 -6.20 20.12
CA ASP A 262 -16.95 -6.21 20.87
C ASP A 262 -18.05 -5.36 20.20
N ASN A 263 -17.73 -4.66 19.11
CA ASN A 263 -18.67 -3.82 18.37
C ASN A 263 -19.34 -4.62 17.23
N PRO A 264 -20.67 -4.81 17.24
CA PRO A 264 -21.37 -5.50 16.15
C PRO A 264 -21.25 -4.78 14.80
N ASN A 265 -20.96 -3.48 14.79
CA ASN A 265 -20.76 -2.67 13.60
C ASN A 265 -19.26 -2.44 13.25
N ASN A 266 -18.35 -3.26 13.76
CA ASN A 266 -16.90 -3.06 13.60
C ASN A 266 -16.48 -2.96 12.12
N GLN A 267 -16.98 -3.86 11.28
CA GLN A 267 -16.67 -3.87 9.84
C GLN A 267 -17.08 -2.55 9.18
N ARG A 268 -18.29 -2.07 9.46
CA ARG A 268 -18.78 -0.78 8.95
C ARG A 268 -17.95 0.40 9.44
N ALA A 269 -17.49 0.37 10.69
CA ALA A 269 -16.63 1.42 11.24
C ALA A 269 -15.27 1.48 10.54
N LEU A 270 -14.65 0.32 10.29
CA LEU A 270 -13.40 0.20 9.53
C LEU A 270 -13.60 0.64 8.07
N GLU A 271 -14.69 0.26 7.43
CA GLU A 271 -15.03 0.71 6.07
C GLU A 271 -15.14 2.24 5.98
N ILE A 272 -15.78 2.88 6.97
CA ILE A 272 -15.87 4.35 7.06
C ILE A 272 -14.49 4.97 7.27
N PHE A 273 -13.66 4.38 8.14
CA PHE A 273 -12.28 4.83 8.38
C PHE A 273 -11.50 4.92 7.07
N PHE A 274 -11.40 3.78 6.38
CA PHE A 274 -10.62 3.64 5.17
C PHE A 274 -11.15 4.55 4.07
N SER A 275 -12.47 4.62 3.88
CA SER A 275 -13.10 5.53 2.91
C SER A 275 -12.65 6.99 3.09
N TRP A 276 -12.72 7.51 4.32
CA TRP A 276 -12.30 8.88 4.62
C TRP A 276 -10.79 9.07 4.56
N TYR A 277 -10.01 8.09 5.00
CA TYR A 277 -8.55 8.10 4.91
C TYR A 277 -8.09 8.21 3.45
N TYR A 278 -8.72 7.47 2.54
CA TYR A 278 -8.41 7.49 1.10
C TYR A 278 -8.86 8.77 0.42
N ALA A 279 -10.10 9.21 0.70
CA ALA A 279 -10.60 10.47 0.17
C ALA A 279 -9.69 11.64 0.59
N SER A 280 -9.27 11.66 1.86
CA SER A 280 -8.35 12.67 2.39
C SER A 280 -6.98 12.64 1.70
N THR A 281 -6.42 11.44 1.50
CA THR A 281 -5.13 11.30 0.81
C THR A 281 -5.21 11.74 -0.65
N ALA A 282 -6.27 11.35 -1.38
CA ALA A 282 -6.49 11.78 -2.75
C ALA A 282 -6.52 13.31 -2.88
N ILE A 283 -7.27 13.99 -2.00
CA ILE A 283 -7.32 15.46 -1.95
C ILE A 283 -5.94 16.03 -1.63
N SER A 284 -5.21 15.42 -0.69
CA SER A 284 -3.86 15.84 -0.29
C SER A 284 -2.87 15.79 -1.45
N VAL A 285 -2.92 14.75 -2.28
CA VAL A 285 -2.06 14.63 -3.48
C VAL A 285 -2.38 15.73 -4.50
N ILE A 286 -3.66 16.02 -4.73
CA ILE A 286 -4.08 17.10 -5.65
C ILE A 286 -3.56 18.44 -5.14
N ILE A 287 -3.71 18.74 -3.85
CA ILE A 287 -3.21 19.98 -3.22
C ILE A 287 -1.68 20.05 -3.31
N ALA A 288 -0.97 18.94 -3.06
CA ALA A 288 0.48 18.88 -3.18
C ALA A 288 0.98 19.24 -4.59
N PHE A 289 0.42 18.61 -5.62
CA PHE A 289 0.90 18.76 -6.99
C PHE A 289 0.40 20.05 -7.67
N THR A 290 -0.61 20.72 -7.11
CA THR A 290 -1.12 22.01 -7.59
C THR A 290 -0.66 23.16 -6.69
N GLY A 291 -1.19 23.25 -5.47
CA GLY A 291 -0.98 24.36 -4.55
C GLY A 291 0.48 24.53 -4.12
N ILE A 292 1.13 23.47 -3.62
CA ILE A 292 2.54 23.57 -3.17
C ILE A 292 3.47 23.87 -4.36
N VAL A 293 3.27 23.18 -5.49
CA VAL A 293 4.03 23.41 -6.73
C VAL A 293 3.84 24.84 -7.23
N TYR A 294 2.63 25.39 -7.16
CA TYR A 294 2.34 26.79 -7.51
C TYR A 294 3.08 27.77 -6.59
N ILE A 295 3.09 27.51 -5.27
CA ILE A 295 3.85 28.33 -4.33
C ILE A 295 5.35 28.29 -4.65
N GLN A 296 5.90 27.13 -4.99
CA GLN A 296 7.31 26.98 -5.34
C GLN A 296 7.70 27.75 -6.60
N ASP A 297 6.87 27.71 -7.65
CA ASP A 297 7.16 28.35 -8.95
C ASP A 297 6.96 29.87 -8.89
N HIS A 298 5.89 30.36 -8.26
CA HIS A 298 5.51 31.79 -8.27
C HIS A 298 6.02 32.59 -7.07
N TYR A 299 6.11 31.99 -5.88
CA TYR A 299 6.53 32.66 -4.64
C TYR A 299 7.93 32.23 -4.17
N GLY A 300 8.56 31.29 -4.88
CA GLY A 300 9.94 30.86 -4.69
C GLY A 300 10.16 29.87 -3.54
N TRP A 301 11.38 29.33 -3.48
CA TRP A 301 11.75 28.20 -2.62
C TRP A 301 11.63 28.44 -1.12
N LYS A 302 11.78 29.70 -0.67
CA LYS A 302 11.66 30.04 0.76
C LYS A 302 10.27 29.71 1.31
N LEU A 303 9.22 30.13 0.58
CA LEU A 303 7.84 29.80 0.92
C LEU A 303 7.49 28.37 0.47
N GLY A 304 7.97 27.97 -0.71
CA GLY A 304 7.72 26.65 -1.28
C GLY A 304 8.21 25.46 -0.44
N PHE A 305 9.23 25.64 0.40
CA PHE A 305 9.67 24.65 1.40
C PHE A 305 9.18 24.96 2.82
N GLY A 306 8.95 26.22 3.15
CA GLY A 306 8.44 26.63 4.46
C GLY A 306 7.02 26.15 4.73
N VAL A 307 6.14 26.21 3.72
CA VAL A 307 4.75 25.72 3.85
C VAL A 307 4.71 24.21 4.14
N PRO A 308 5.37 23.33 3.36
CA PRO A 308 5.51 21.91 3.72
C PRO A 308 6.06 21.66 5.13
N ALA A 309 7.12 22.38 5.54
CA ALA A 309 7.68 22.23 6.88
C ALA A 309 6.68 22.61 7.99
N ALA A 310 5.90 23.67 7.79
CA ALA A 310 4.84 24.09 8.72
C ALA A 310 3.68 23.08 8.78
N LEU A 311 3.26 22.53 7.63
CA LEU A 311 2.23 21.48 7.57
C LEU A 311 2.70 20.21 8.30
N MET A 312 3.95 19.80 8.11
CA MET A 312 4.53 18.65 8.78
C MET A 312 4.70 18.87 10.30
N PHE A 313 5.01 20.10 10.72
CA PHE A 313 4.99 20.49 12.13
C PHE A 313 3.60 20.35 12.75
N LEU A 314 2.58 20.92 12.09
CA LEU A 314 1.19 20.86 12.53
C LEU A 314 0.70 19.40 12.63
N SER A 315 1.02 18.59 11.62
CA SER A 315 0.77 17.14 11.60
C SER A 315 1.33 16.47 12.87
N THR A 316 2.63 16.65 13.10
CA THR A 316 3.34 16.05 14.24
C THR A 316 2.77 16.53 15.58
N PHE A 317 2.51 17.84 15.69
CA PHE A 317 1.96 18.45 16.90
C PHE A 317 0.59 17.89 17.26
N PHE A 318 -0.35 17.84 16.30
CA PHE A 318 -1.69 17.32 16.56
C PHE A 318 -1.69 15.81 16.84
N PHE A 319 -0.81 15.05 16.20
CA PHE A 319 -0.66 13.62 16.49
C PHE A 319 -0.28 13.38 17.96
N PHE A 320 0.72 14.10 18.49
CA PHE A 320 1.10 13.97 19.89
C PHE A 320 0.08 14.57 20.85
N LEU A 321 -0.60 15.66 20.47
CA LEU A 321 -1.67 16.27 21.28
C LEU A 321 -2.82 15.29 21.52
N ALA A 322 -3.16 14.47 20.52
CA ALA A 322 -4.19 13.44 20.61
C ALA A 322 -3.70 12.12 21.25
N SER A 323 -2.43 12.02 21.66
CA SER A 323 -1.86 10.83 22.32
C SER A 323 -2.70 10.25 23.48
N PRO A 324 -3.35 11.06 24.34
CA PRO A 324 -4.19 10.53 25.43
C PRO A 324 -5.51 9.89 24.97
N LEU A 325 -5.86 10.00 23.69
CA LEU A 325 -7.07 9.44 23.09
C LEU A 325 -6.78 8.11 22.38
N TYR A 326 -5.52 7.76 22.14
CA TYR A 326 -5.16 6.60 21.34
C TYR A 326 -4.96 5.32 22.14
N VAL A 327 -5.46 4.22 21.59
CA VAL A 327 -5.15 2.85 21.99
C VAL A 327 -3.74 2.48 21.51
N LYS A 328 -2.92 2.00 22.43
CA LYS A 328 -1.52 1.61 22.19
C LYS A 328 -1.40 0.10 22.34
N ASN A 329 -1.60 -0.61 21.23
CA ASN A 329 -1.54 -2.06 21.19
C ASN A 329 -0.12 -2.59 21.46
N LYS A 330 -0.06 -3.80 22.06
CA LYS A 330 1.20 -4.52 22.30
C LYS A 330 1.81 -5.01 20.98
N ILE A 331 3.13 -5.16 21.00
CA ILE A 331 4.00 -5.58 19.89
C ILE A 331 3.56 -6.95 19.34
N HIS A 332 3.43 -7.06 18.01
CA HIS A 332 3.10 -8.32 17.30
C HIS A 332 4.38 -9.06 16.86
N SER A 333 4.31 -10.35 16.50
CA SER A 333 5.50 -11.04 15.95
C SER A 333 5.75 -10.63 14.49
N SER A 334 7.00 -10.30 14.15
CA SER A 334 7.39 -9.87 12.80
C SER A 334 7.34 -10.99 11.76
N LEU A 335 6.59 -10.76 10.67
CA LEU A 335 6.49 -11.68 9.52
C LEU A 335 7.83 -11.83 8.79
N ILE A 336 8.67 -10.80 8.74
CA ILE A 336 10.00 -10.90 8.12
C ILE A 336 10.90 -11.85 8.91
N ALA A 337 10.81 -11.82 10.24
CA ALA A 337 11.53 -12.77 11.08
C ALA A 337 11.03 -14.21 10.86
N SER A 338 9.75 -14.39 10.57
CA SER A 338 9.16 -15.68 10.15
C SER A 338 9.83 -16.22 8.89
N PHE A 339 9.98 -15.40 7.84
CA PHE A 339 10.63 -15.82 6.59
C PHE A 339 12.10 -16.18 6.78
N ALA A 340 12.84 -15.37 7.55
CA ALA A 340 14.22 -15.66 7.87
C ALA A 340 14.37 -17.01 8.59
N ARG A 341 13.46 -17.32 9.54
CA ARG A 341 13.42 -18.62 10.21
C ARG A 341 13.17 -19.75 9.23
N VAL A 342 12.17 -19.65 8.37
CA VAL A 342 11.85 -20.70 7.38
C VAL A 342 13.06 -21.00 6.48
N ILE A 343 13.73 -19.97 5.96
CA ILE A 343 14.93 -20.14 5.11
C ILE A 343 16.05 -20.85 5.89
N VAL A 344 16.35 -20.37 7.10
CA VAL A 344 17.42 -20.92 7.95
C VAL A 344 17.12 -22.36 8.34
N VAL A 345 15.89 -22.67 8.77
CA VAL A 345 15.48 -24.01 9.19
C VAL A 345 15.45 -24.97 8.00
N ALA A 346 14.89 -24.56 6.85
CA ALA A 346 14.92 -25.38 5.63
C ALA A 346 16.37 -25.71 5.20
N TYR A 347 17.29 -24.74 5.31
CA TYR A 347 18.70 -24.95 5.02
C TYR A 347 19.38 -25.90 6.01
N LYS A 348 19.16 -25.72 7.33
CA LYS A 348 19.65 -26.65 8.37
C LYS A 348 19.15 -28.07 8.14
N ASN A 349 17.89 -28.19 7.75
CA ASN A 349 17.19 -29.46 7.53
C ASN A 349 17.38 -30.01 6.10
N ARG A 350 18.26 -29.41 5.27
CA ARG A 350 18.40 -29.77 3.84
C ARG A 350 18.74 -31.24 3.59
N LYS A 351 19.40 -31.92 4.54
CA LYS A 351 19.80 -33.34 4.43
C LYS A 351 18.67 -34.31 4.77
N LEU A 352 17.55 -33.85 5.33
CA LEU A 352 16.43 -34.71 5.71
C LEU A 352 15.67 -35.20 4.48
N ARG A 353 15.23 -36.46 4.52
CA ARG A 353 14.30 -37.03 3.54
C ARG A 353 12.89 -36.74 4.02
N LEU A 354 12.08 -36.13 3.15
CA LEU A 354 10.69 -35.83 3.46
C LEU A 354 9.83 -37.10 3.32
N PRO A 355 8.84 -37.30 4.21
CA PRO A 355 7.94 -38.45 4.14
C PRO A 355 7.03 -38.42 2.89
N PRO A 356 6.36 -39.55 2.57
CA PRO A 356 5.32 -39.63 1.54
C PRO A 356 4.10 -38.75 1.83
N LYS A 357 3.23 -38.59 0.81
CA LYS A 357 2.25 -37.50 0.66
C LYS A 357 1.14 -37.34 1.72
N ASN A 358 0.91 -38.33 2.61
CA ASN A 358 -0.32 -38.40 3.43
C ASN A 358 -0.07 -38.43 4.96
N SER A 359 0.96 -37.76 5.45
CA SER A 359 1.30 -37.76 6.88
C SER A 359 1.05 -36.41 7.55
N ALA A 360 -0.23 -36.04 7.69
CA ALA A 360 -0.68 -34.78 8.31
C ALA A 360 -0.05 -34.52 9.70
N GLY A 361 0.11 -35.56 10.52
CA GLY A 361 0.72 -35.46 11.86
C GLY A 361 2.24 -35.28 11.91
N MET A 362 2.94 -35.27 10.77
CA MET A 362 4.41 -35.10 10.72
C MET A 362 4.84 -33.65 10.43
N PHE A 363 3.89 -32.74 10.22
CA PHE A 363 4.16 -31.33 9.98
C PHE A 363 3.63 -30.48 11.13
N HIS A 364 4.40 -29.47 11.53
CA HIS A 364 3.99 -28.55 12.58
C HIS A 364 2.99 -27.54 12.02
N HIS A 365 1.76 -27.57 12.53
CA HIS A 365 0.71 -26.62 12.18
C HIS A 365 0.11 -25.99 13.45
N LYS A 366 -0.52 -24.83 13.31
CA LYS A 366 -1.28 -24.24 14.41
C LYS A 366 -2.59 -25.02 14.60
N LYS A 367 -3.11 -25.05 15.83
CA LYS A 367 -4.36 -25.75 16.17
C LYS A 367 -5.57 -25.25 15.36
N ASP A 368 -5.57 -23.98 14.98
CA ASP A 368 -6.66 -23.32 14.25
C ASP A 368 -6.32 -23.03 12.77
N SER A 369 -5.36 -23.75 12.16
CA SER A 369 -4.98 -23.54 10.76
C SER A 369 -5.70 -24.52 9.83
N ASP A 370 -6.28 -23.98 8.75
CA ASP A 370 -6.86 -24.75 7.64
C ASP A 370 -5.78 -25.53 6.85
N LEU A 371 -4.49 -25.15 7.00
CA LEU A 371 -3.36 -25.72 6.27
C LEU A 371 -2.58 -26.70 7.15
N VAL A 372 -2.94 -27.98 7.06
CA VAL A 372 -2.31 -29.07 7.82
C VAL A 372 -1.10 -29.68 7.09
N VAL A 373 -1.08 -29.62 5.75
CA VAL A 373 -0.02 -30.19 4.92
C VAL A 373 0.53 -29.14 3.95
N PRO A 374 1.87 -28.97 3.85
CA PRO A 374 2.46 -28.00 2.93
C PRO A 374 2.37 -28.43 1.47
N THR A 375 2.21 -27.48 0.55
CA THR A 375 2.12 -27.70 -0.90
C THR A 375 3.41 -28.32 -1.47
N ASP A 376 3.28 -29.09 -2.56
CA ASP A 376 4.42 -29.73 -3.25
C ASP A 376 5.32 -28.74 -4.04
N LYS A 377 4.79 -27.58 -4.43
CA LYS A 377 5.58 -26.52 -5.07
C LYS A 377 6.65 -26.03 -4.08
N LEU A 378 7.92 -25.98 -4.52
CA LEU A 378 9.09 -25.63 -3.69
C LEU A 378 9.25 -26.56 -2.46
N ARG A 379 9.07 -27.87 -2.64
CA ARG A 379 9.10 -28.91 -1.59
C ARG A 379 10.31 -28.86 -0.66
N PHE A 380 11.45 -28.31 -1.08
CA PHE A 380 12.62 -28.15 -0.22
C PHE A 380 12.35 -27.26 1.01
N LEU A 381 11.41 -26.31 0.92
CA LEU A 381 11.00 -25.45 2.04
C LEU A 381 10.15 -26.21 3.08
N ASN A 382 9.46 -27.29 2.69
CA ASN A 382 8.64 -28.13 3.58
C ASN A 382 9.49 -28.77 4.69
N LYS A 383 10.82 -28.82 4.51
CA LYS A 383 11.76 -29.29 5.54
C LYS A 383 11.81 -28.37 6.75
N ALA A 384 11.34 -27.13 6.64
CA ALA A 384 11.27 -26.20 7.77
C ALA A 384 10.16 -26.52 8.76
N CYS A 385 9.06 -27.13 8.29
CA CYS A 385 7.90 -27.48 9.12
C CYS A 385 7.81 -28.97 9.43
N PHE A 386 8.86 -29.75 9.15
CA PHE A 386 8.89 -31.18 9.43
C PHE A 386 9.29 -31.46 10.88
N ILE A 387 8.43 -32.16 11.62
CA ILE A 387 8.65 -32.57 13.00
C ILE A 387 9.61 -33.77 13.00
N LYS A 388 10.76 -33.65 13.68
CA LYS A 388 11.74 -34.74 13.78
C LYS A 388 11.47 -35.60 15.00
N ASP A 389 11.21 -34.94 16.12
CA ASP A 389 11.03 -35.56 17.43
C ASP A 389 9.95 -34.78 18.20
N GLN A 390 8.79 -35.41 18.40
CA GLN A 390 7.61 -34.73 18.93
C GLN A 390 7.80 -34.24 20.38
N GLU A 391 8.64 -34.90 21.18
CA GLU A 391 8.91 -34.51 22.56
C GLU A 391 9.92 -33.36 22.68
N LYS A 392 10.79 -33.18 21.67
CA LYS A 392 11.81 -32.12 21.68
C LYS A 392 11.40 -30.89 20.89
N ASP A 393 10.69 -31.10 19.79
CA ASP A 393 10.38 -30.06 18.82
C ASP A 393 9.10 -29.29 19.17
N ILE A 394 8.20 -29.89 19.96
CA ILE A 394 6.90 -29.31 20.35
C ILE A 394 6.86 -29.09 21.87
N ALA A 395 6.54 -27.87 22.28
CA ALA A 395 6.32 -27.52 23.68
C ALA A 395 4.95 -28.04 24.16
N SER A 396 4.73 -28.09 25.47
CA SER A 396 3.50 -28.60 26.08
C SER A 396 2.22 -27.85 25.67
N ASP A 397 2.33 -26.63 25.15
CA ASP A 397 1.23 -25.83 24.62
C ASP A 397 0.90 -26.12 23.14
N GLY A 398 1.73 -26.92 22.45
CA GLY A 398 1.63 -27.21 21.01
C GLY A 398 2.41 -26.24 20.12
N SER A 399 3.13 -25.28 20.69
CA SER A 399 4.03 -24.38 19.96
C SER A 399 5.38 -25.04 19.67
N ALA A 400 6.17 -24.46 18.77
CA ALA A 400 7.53 -24.95 18.52
C ALA A 400 8.43 -24.65 19.73
N SER A 401 9.11 -25.67 20.27
CA SER A 401 10.06 -25.51 21.38
C SER A 401 11.16 -24.48 21.08
N ASN A 402 11.59 -24.39 19.81
CA ASN A 402 12.46 -23.33 19.33
C ASN A 402 12.06 -22.88 17.90
N PRO A 403 11.64 -21.61 17.72
CA PRO A 403 11.27 -21.07 16.41
C PRO A 403 12.37 -21.09 15.33
N TRP A 404 13.64 -21.34 15.71
CA TRP A 404 14.80 -21.45 14.81
C TRP A 404 15.22 -22.89 14.50
N THR A 405 14.41 -23.88 14.91
CA THR A 405 14.58 -25.30 14.58
C THR A 405 13.35 -25.93 13.93
N LEU A 406 12.16 -25.38 14.19
CA LEU A 406 10.88 -25.80 13.60
C LEU A 406 10.00 -24.58 13.30
N CYS A 407 9.37 -24.57 12.12
CA CYS A 407 8.42 -23.54 11.68
C CYS A 407 7.04 -24.15 11.43
N THR A 408 5.98 -23.34 11.41
CA THR A 408 4.64 -23.85 11.06
C THR A 408 4.44 -23.97 9.56
N VAL A 409 3.50 -24.82 9.13
CA VAL A 409 3.06 -24.94 7.73
C VAL A 409 2.65 -23.58 7.16
N ASP A 410 1.93 -22.75 7.92
CA ASP A 410 1.55 -21.40 7.49
C ASP A 410 2.78 -20.57 7.10
N GLN A 411 3.81 -20.53 7.95
CA GLN A 411 5.03 -19.75 7.69
C GLN A 411 5.74 -20.20 6.40
N VAL A 412 5.72 -21.51 6.13
CA VAL A 412 6.30 -22.09 4.92
C VAL A 412 5.50 -21.73 3.68
N GLU A 413 4.16 -21.84 3.73
CA GLU A 413 3.29 -21.47 2.61
C GLU A 413 3.32 -19.97 2.33
N GLU A 414 3.38 -19.13 3.37
CA GLU A 414 3.53 -17.68 3.24
C GLU A 414 4.81 -17.33 2.44
N LEU A 415 5.96 -17.95 2.76
CA LEU A 415 7.20 -17.73 2.01
C LEU A 415 7.11 -18.25 0.57
N LYS A 416 6.50 -19.41 0.37
CA LYS A 416 6.31 -19.98 -0.98
C LYS A 416 5.44 -19.09 -1.85
N ALA A 417 4.38 -18.50 -1.31
CA ALA A 417 3.49 -17.60 -2.03
C ALA A 417 4.26 -16.41 -2.58
N ILE A 418 5.12 -15.78 -1.76
CA ILE A 418 6.02 -14.69 -2.20
C ILE A 418 6.90 -15.16 -3.37
N ILE A 419 7.61 -16.28 -3.20
CA ILE A 419 8.57 -16.76 -4.22
C ILE A 419 7.88 -17.00 -5.57
N LYS A 420 6.65 -17.54 -5.55
CA LYS A 420 5.86 -17.78 -6.78
C LYS A 420 5.46 -16.48 -7.48
N VAL A 421 5.17 -15.42 -6.73
CA VAL A 421 4.73 -14.12 -7.27
C VAL A 421 5.87 -13.29 -7.85
N ILE A 422 7.11 -13.46 -7.36
CA ILE A 422 8.29 -12.67 -7.78
C ILE A 422 8.45 -12.50 -9.30
N PRO A 423 8.34 -13.55 -10.15
CA PRO A 423 8.50 -13.39 -11.60
C PRO A 423 7.46 -12.50 -12.27
N LEU A 424 6.22 -12.47 -11.75
CA LEU A 424 5.18 -11.56 -12.26
C LEU A 424 5.35 -10.16 -11.65
N TRP A 425 5.66 -10.08 -10.37
CA TRP A 425 5.97 -8.83 -9.68
C TRP A 425 7.15 -8.08 -10.34
N SER A 426 8.20 -8.79 -10.75
CA SER A 426 9.39 -8.18 -11.36
C SER A 426 9.09 -7.45 -12.68
N THR A 427 8.04 -7.84 -13.40
CA THR A 427 7.61 -7.15 -14.63
C THR A 427 7.08 -5.74 -14.35
N GLY A 428 6.58 -5.51 -13.13
CA GLY A 428 6.10 -4.21 -12.65
C GLY A 428 7.22 -3.20 -12.39
N ILE A 429 8.46 -3.68 -12.16
CA ILE A 429 9.65 -2.84 -11.91
C ILE A 429 9.84 -1.81 -13.03
N LEU A 430 9.53 -2.21 -14.27
CA LEU A 430 9.72 -1.34 -15.42
C LEU A 430 8.73 -0.17 -15.46
N MET A 431 7.56 -0.29 -14.80
CA MET A 431 6.61 0.82 -14.68
C MET A 431 7.24 2.00 -13.91
N SER A 432 7.87 1.71 -12.76
CA SER A 432 8.52 2.73 -11.94
C SER A 432 9.76 3.31 -12.61
N LEU A 433 10.48 2.49 -13.40
CA LEU A 433 11.59 2.97 -14.23
C LEU A 433 11.10 4.02 -15.25
N ASN A 434 9.96 3.78 -15.90
CA ASN A 434 9.40 4.66 -16.92
C ASN A 434 8.94 6.01 -16.34
N ILE A 435 8.48 6.02 -15.09
CA ILE A 435 8.07 7.22 -14.36
C ILE A 435 9.28 7.95 -13.75
N GLY A 436 10.34 7.22 -13.40
CA GLY A 436 11.50 7.68 -12.63
C GLY A 436 12.47 8.63 -13.35
N GLY A 437 11.99 9.58 -14.14
CA GLY A 437 12.83 10.56 -14.83
C GLY A 437 12.31 11.99 -14.65
N SER A 438 13.23 12.94 -14.44
CA SER A 438 12.90 14.37 -14.31
C SER A 438 12.60 15.06 -15.66
N PHE A 439 12.72 14.33 -16.78
CA PHE A 439 12.62 14.88 -18.13
C PHE A 439 11.23 15.42 -18.47
N GLY A 440 10.15 14.77 -18.00
CA GLY A 440 8.79 15.24 -18.26
C GLY A 440 8.57 16.68 -17.77
N LEU A 441 9.15 17.03 -16.61
CA LEU A 441 9.10 18.38 -16.07
C LEU A 441 9.90 19.36 -16.93
N LEU A 442 11.13 19.00 -17.31
CA LEU A 442 11.98 19.88 -18.12
C LEU A 442 11.36 20.11 -19.51
N GLN A 443 10.74 19.07 -20.07
CA GLN A 443 9.98 19.14 -21.30
C GLN A 443 8.83 20.13 -21.15
N ALA A 444 8.02 20.00 -20.10
CA ALA A 444 6.93 20.92 -19.77
C ALA A 444 7.40 22.37 -19.63
N LYS A 445 8.55 22.60 -18.96
CA LYS A 445 9.11 23.93 -18.75
C LYS A 445 9.53 24.63 -20.06
N SER A 446 9.88 23.87 -21.09
CA SER A 446 10.26 24.42 -22.41
C SER A 446 9.07 24.72 -23.33
N LEU A 447 7.84 24.42 -22.89
CA LEU A 447 6.60 24.62 -23.67
C LEU A 447 5.80 25.81 -23.14
N ASN A 448 4.95 26.38 -23.99
CA ASN A 448 4.02 27.42 -23.58
C ASN A 448 2.90 26.82 -22.70
N ARG A 449 2.87 27.23 -21.43
CA ARG A 449 1.95 26.75 -20.38
C ARG A 449 0.85 27.76 -20.01
N HIS A 450 0.69 28.83 -20.78
CA HIS A 450 -0.39 29.79 -20.55
C HIS A 450 -1.75 29.18 -20.93
N ILE A 451 -2.68 29.15 -19.97
CA ILE A 451 -4.09 28.79 -20.22
C ILE A 451 -4.89 30.04 -20.57
N THR A 452 -4.64 31.13 -19.84
CA THR A 452 -5.20 32.46 -20.09
C THR A 452 -4.07 33.46 -20.26
N SER A 453 -4.39 34.71 -20.62
CA SER A 453 -3.37 35.77 -20.76
C SER A 453 -2.61 36.05 -19.46
N ASN A 454 -3.20 35.74 -18.30
CA ASN A 454 -2.68 36.13 -16.99
C ASN A 454 -2.28 34.93 -16.12
N PHE A 455 -2.47 33.69 -16.60
CA PHE A 455 -2.23 32.49 -15.80
C PHE A 455 -1.37 31.48 -16.55
N GLU A 456 -0.17 31.28 -16.02
CA GLU A 456 0.77 30.24 -16.45
C GLU A 456 0.77 29.08 -15.44
N VAL A 457 0.50 27.88 -15.95
CA VAL A 457 0.51 26.67 -15.12
C VAL A 457 1.94 26.29 -14.76
N PRO A 458 2.25 26.01 -13.47
CA PRO A 458 3.54 25.47 -13.08
C PRO A 458 3.86 24.17 -13.82
N ALA A 459 5.09 24.01 -14.30
CA ALA A 459 5.47 22.86 -15.13
C ALA A 459 5.27 21.53 -14.37
N GLY A 460 5.57 21.54 -13.06
CA GLY A 460 5.40 20.36 -12.20
C GLY A 460 3.96 19.96 -11.96
N SER A 461 3.01 20.89 -12.13
CA SER A 461 1.60 20.61 -11.96
C SER A 461 1.00 19.85 -13.15
N LEU A 462 1.70 19.75 -14.30
CA LEU A 462 1.20 18.94 -15.42
C LEU A 462 1.11 17.45 -15.06
N SER A 463 1.90 16.97 -14.10
CA SER A 463 1.81 15.59 -13.58
C SER A 463 0.42 15.27 -12.98
N VAL A 464 -0.36 16.28 -12.58
CA VAL A 464 -1.75 16.11 -12.12
C VAL A 464 -2.64 15.53 -13.20
N ILE A 465 -2.35 15.75 -14.48
CA ILE A 465 -3.11 15.17 -15.60
C ILE A 465 -3.09 13.65 -15.53
N MET A 466 -1.94 13.07 -15.18
CA MET A 466 -1.79 11.61 -15.03
C MET A 466 -2.69 11.09 -13.90
N ILE A 467 -2.67 11.78 -12.76
CA ILE A 467 -3.47 11.46 -11.56
C ILE A 467 -4.98 11.61 -11.87
N PHE A 468 -5.37 12.70 -12.51
CA PHE A 468 -6.77 12.92 -12.91
C PHE A 468 -7.25 11.87 -13.91
N THR A 469 -6.40 11.50 -14.88
CA THR A 469 -6.73 10.45 -15.85
C THR A 469 -6.95 9.11 -15.17
N LEU A 470 -6.12 8.76 -14.20
CA LEU A 470 -6.28 7.58 -13.36
C LEU A 470 -7.65 7.60 -12.65
N PHE A 471 -8.02 8.71 -11.99
CA PHE A 471 -9.31 8.85 -11.31
C PHE A 471 -10.50 8.65 -12.27
N VAL A 472 -10.46 9.35 -13.40
CA VAL A 472 -11.48 9.25 -14.43
C VAL A 472 -11.55 7.84 -14.99
N TRP A 473 -10.40 7.20 -15.21
CA TRP A 473 -10.34 5.83 -15.72
C TRP A 473 -10.97 4.83 -14.76
N ILE A 474 -10.70 4.92 -13.46
CA ILE A 474 -11.33 4.04 -12.45
C ILE A 474 -12.85 4.22 -12.47
N ALA A 475 -13.34 5.47 -12.51
CA ALA A 475 -14.76 5.76 -12.54
C ALA A 475 -15.42 5.17 -13.81
N LEU A 476 -14.78 5.36 -14.97
CA LEU A 476 -15.25 4.82 -16.24
C LEU A 476 -15.22 3.29 -16.26
N TYR A 477 -14.14 2.68 -15.76
CA TYR A 477 -13.97 1.23 -15.72
C TYR A 477 -15.08 0.57 -14.89
N ASP A 478 -15.35 1.10 -13.71
CA ASP A 478 -16.31 0.52 -12.76
C ASP A 478 -17.76 0.82 -13.11
N ARG A 479 -18.07 2.06 -13.50
CA ARG A 479 -19.44 2.52 -13.68
C ARG A 479 -19.95 2.32 -15.11
N VAL A 480 -19.06 2.23 -16.09
CA VAL A 480 -19.43 2.18 -17.51
C VAL A 480 -18.95 0.89 -18.16
N ILE A 481 -17.65 0.60 -18.12
CA ILE A 481 -17.05 -0.51 -18.90
C ILE A 481 -17.52 -1.87 -18.37
N ILE A 482 -17.40 -2.14 -17.07
CA ILE A 482 -17.81 -3.44 -16.49
C ILE A 482 -19.31 -3.71 -16.68
N PRO A 483 -20.24 -2.78 -16.34
CA PRO A 483 -21.67 -3.01 -16.52
C PRO A 483 -22.05 -3.20 -17.99
N LEU A 484 -21.48 -2.40 -18.89
CA LEU A 484 -21.74 -2.53 -20.33
C LEU A 484 -21.21 -3.86 -20.88
N ALA A 485 -19.99 -4.25 -20.51
CA ALA A 485 -19.42 -5.54 -20.92
C ALA A 485 -20.23 -6.73 -20.38
N SER A 486 -20.75 -6.62 -19.15
CA SER A 486 -21.62 -7.63 -18.55
C SER A 486 -22.96 -7.73 -19.27
N LYS A 487 -23.57 -6.59 -19.62
CA LYS A 487 -24.80 -6.52 -20.42
C LYS A 487 -24.60 -7.12 -21.83
N LEU A 488 -23.48 -6.83 -22.48
CA LEU A 488 -23.17 -7.33 -23.82
C LEU A 488 -22.87 -8.84 -23.85
N ARG A 489 -22.28 -9.40 -22.78
CA ARG A 489 -22.00 -10.85 -22.69
C ARG A 489 -23.10 -11.66 -22.02
N GLY A 490 -24.13 -11.03 -21.46
CA GLY A 490 -25.19 -11.70 -20.71
C GLY A 490 -24.71 -12.39 -19.42
N LYS A 491 -23.50 -12.09 -18.94
CA LYS A 491 -22.92 -12.66 -17.72
C LYS A 491 -21.97 -11.66 -17.06
N PRO A 492 -21.77 -11.70 -15.72
CA PRO A 492 -20.86 -10.78 -15.05
C PRO A 492 -19.44 -10.92 -15.63
N VAL A 493 -18.91 -9.83 -16.19
CA VAL A 493 -17.56 -9.79 -16.76
C VAL A 493 -16.61 -9.15 -15.76
N ARG A 494 -15.59 -9.89 -15.35
CA ARG A 494 -14.44 -9.37 -14.60
C ARG A 494 -13.16 -9.66 -15.38
N ILE A 495 -12.34 -8.62 -15.59
CA ILE A 495 -11.01 -8.80 -16.18
C ILE A 495 -10.08 -9.27 -15.07
N SER A 496 -9.46 -10.44 -15.23
CA SER A 496 -8.55 -10.99 -14.21
C SER A 496 -7.40 -10.02 -13.89
N ALA A 497 -6.93 -10.05 -12.63
CA ALA A 497 -5.87 -9.17 -12.13
C ALA A 497 -4.61 -9.26 -12.99
N LYS A 498 -4.17 -10.49 -13.28
CA LYS A 498 -3.10 -10.81 -14.24
C LYS A 498 -3.31 -10.07 -15.56
N ARG A 499 -4.46 -10.21 -16.23
CA ARG A 499 -4.72 -9.56 -17.53
C ARG A 499 -4.66 -8.02 -17.44
N ARG A 500 -5.13 -7.41 -16.36
CA ARG A 500 -5.00 -5.95 -16.16
C ARG A 500 -3.55 -5.51 -16.01
N MET A 501 -2.71 -6.27 -15.31
CA MET A 501 -1.27 -5.99 -15.23
C MET A 501 -0.65 -5.89 -16.63
N GLY A 502 -0.94 -6.87 -17.50
CA GLY A 502 -0.45 -6.89 -18.89
C GLY A 502 -0.96 -5.72 -19.74
N ILE A 503 -2.24 -5.35 -19.60
CA ILE A 503 -2.81 -4.18 -20.29
C ILE A 503 -2.10 -2.89 -19.84
N GLY A 504 -1.84 -2.74 -18.55
CA GLY A 504 -1.11 -1.59 -18.02
C GLY A 504 0.33 -1.48 -18.58
N LEU A 505 1.06 -2.61 -18.66
CA LEU A 505 2.39 -2.64 -19.30
C LEU A 505 2.34 -2.21 -20.77
N PHE A 506 1.31 -2.62 -21.51
CA PHE A 506 1.10 -2.19 -22.89
C PHE A 506 0.84 -0.69 -23.01
N PHE A 507 0.00 -0.11 -22.16
CA PHE A 507 -0.21 1.35 -22.14
C PHE A 507 1.04 2.12 -21.71
N SER A 508 1.88 1.55 -20.84
CA SER A 508 3.19 2.12 -20.48
C SER A 508 4.13 2.19 -21.69
N PHE A 509 4.14 1.16 -22.53
CA PHE A 509 4.85 1.18 -23.79
C PHE A 509 4.32 2.29 -24.73
N LEU A 510 2.99 2.40 -24.89
CA LEU A 510 2.40 3.46 -25.73
C LEU A 510 2.67 4.87 -25.19
N HIS A 511 2.69 5.05 -23.87
CA HIS A 511 3.08 6.28 -23.19
C HIS A 511 4.49 6.72 -23.64
N LEU A 512 5.46 5.82 -23.60
CA LEU A 512 6.85 6.12 -23.98
C LEU A 512 7.03 6.36 -25.48
N VAL A 513 6.34 5.59 -26.33
CA VAL A 513 6.33 5.84 -27.78
C VAL A 513 5.80 7.24 -28.07
N THR A 514 4.70 7.61 -27.42
CA THR A 514 4.12 8.95 -27.55
C THR A 514 5.09 10.02 -27.06
N ALA A 515 5.76 9.80 -25.92
CA ALA A 515 6.76 10.72 -25.40
C ALA A 515 7.96 10.91 -26.34
N ALA A 516 8.44 9.84 -26.97
CA ALA A 516 9.51 9.90 -27.97
C ALA A 516 9.10 10.74 -29.20
N ILE A 517 7.86 10.56 -29.69
CA ILE A 517 7.32 11.31 -30.83
C ILE A 517 7.16 12.80 -30.48
N VAL A 518 6.55 13.10 -29.34
CA VAL A 518 6.33 14.48 -28.89
C VAL A 518 7.67 15.20 -28.68
N GLU A 519 8.65 14.52 -28.08
CA GLU A 519 9.99 15.09 -27.89
C GLU A 519 10.72 15.33 -29.22
N THR A 520 10.58 14.41 -30.17
CA THR A 520 11.12 14.60 -31.53
C THR A 520 10.53 15.85 -32.18
N ALA A 521 9.21 16.06 -32.04
CA ALA A 521 8.52 17.22 -32.60
C ALA A 521 8.95 18.53 -31.91
N ARG A 522 9.02 18.52 -30.57
CA ARG A 522 9.46 19.65 -29.75
C ARG A 522 10.87 20.09 -30.11
N ARG A 523 11.83 19.15 -30.14
CA ARG A 523 13.23 19.42 -30.46
C ARG A 523 13.40 19.97 -31.89
N LYS A 524 12.68 19.40 -32.87
CA LYS A 524 12.67 19.94 -34.25
C LYS A 524 12.17 21.39 -34.31
N ARG A 525 11.19 21.76 -33.47
CA ARG A 525 10.72 23.14 -33.37
C ARG A 525 11.77 24.05 -32.73
N ALA A 526 12.42 23.64 -31.64
CA ALA A 526 13.52 24.39 -31.03
C ALA A 526 14.65 24.72 -32.02
N ILE A 527 15.01 23.76 -32.90
CA ILE A 527 16.00 23.98 -33.96
C ILE A 527 15.51 25.02 -34.97
N ARG A 528 14.26 24.91 -35.43
CA ARG A 528 13.69 25.84 -36.43
C ARG A 528 13.54 27.27 -35.91
N GLU A 529 13.22 27.43 -34.62
CA GLU A 529 13.09 28.73 -33.97
C GLU A 529 14.45 29.33 -33.53
N GLY A 530 15.55 28.58 -33.68
CA GLY A 530 16.90 29.05 -33.37
C GLY A 530 17.30 28.94 -31.88
N TYR A 531 16.48 28.29 -31.04
CA TYR A 531 16.68 28.18 -29.59
C TYR A 531 17.60 27.03 -29.16
N ILE A 532 18.43 26.49 -30.07
CA ILE A 532 19.27 25.31 -29.80
C ILE A 532 20.22 25.50 -28.61
N ASN A 533 20.76 26.71 -28.44
CA ASN A 533 21.71 27.06 -27.39
C ASN A 533 21.05 27.75 -26.19
N ASP A 534 19.77 28.09 -26.28
CA ASP A 534 19.03 28.73 -25.19
C ASP A 534 18.37 27.65 -24.32
N THR A 535 18.81 27.56 -23.07
CA THR A 535 18.28 26.60 -22.08
C THR A 535 16.96 27.04 -21.44
N ARG A 536 16.61 28.32 -21.56
CA ARG A 536 15.45 28.94 -20.92
C ARG A 536 14.36 29.34 -21.92
N ALA A 537 14.63 29.20 -23.21
CA ALA A 537 13.66 29.48 -24.25
C ALA A 537 12.37 28.67 -24.05
N VAL A 538 11.25 29.38 -24.09
CA VAL A 538 9.91 28.79 -24.17
C VAL A 538 9.54 28.75 -25.63
N LEU A 539 9.35 27.53 -26.15
CA LEU A 539 9.00 27.31 -27.55
C LEU A 539 7.58 27.78 -27.82
N ASN A 540 7.31 28.20 -29.07
CA ASN A 540 5.94 28.44 -29.51
C ASN A 540 5.21 27.12 -29.78
N MET A 541 5.07 26.30 -28.74
CA MET A 541 4.42 24.99 -28.72
C MET A 541 3.65 24.87 -27.43
N SER A 542 2.34 24.63 -27.53
CA SER A 542 1.50 24.48 -26.35
C SER A 542 1.86 23.23 -25.54
N ALA A 543 1.81 23.35 -24.21
CA ALA A 543 1.95 22.24 -23.29
C ALA A 543 0.90 21.13 -23.48
N ILE A 544 -0.20 21.39 -24.19
CA ILE A 544 -1.24 20.38 -24.50
C ILE A 544 -0.70 19.19 -25.30
N TRP A 545 0.44 19.35 -25.99
CA TRP A 545 1.12 18.25 -26.65
C TRP A 545 1.60 17.15 -25.69
N LEU A 546 1.76 17.46 -24.39
CA LEU A 546 2.08 16.47 -23.35
C LEU A 546 0.86 15.72 -22.84
N PHE A 547 -0.36 16.17 -23.17
CA PHE A 547 -1.59 15.57 -22.68
C PHE A 547 -1.73 14.08 -23.07
N PRO A 548 -1.50 13.66 -24.34
CA PRO A 548 -1.66 12.27 -24.73
C PRO A 548 -0.73 11.31 -23.99
N GLN A 549 0.56 11.67 -23.84
CA GLN A 549 1.50 10.86 -23.06
C GLN A 549 1.08 10.78 -21.59
N LEU A 550 0.69 11.90 -20.96
CA LEU A 550 0.29 11.90 -19.55
C LEU A 550 -0.99 11.08 -19.30
N CYS A 551 -1.97 11.13 -20.20
CA CYS A 551 -3.16 10.30 -20.11
C CYS A 551 -2.85 8.80 -20.28
N LEU A 552 -2.02 8.44 -21.27
CA LEU A 552 -1.60 7.05 -21.45
C LEU A 552 -0.84 6.53 -20.23
N GLY A 553 0.00 7.36 -19.62
CA GLY A 553 0.67 7.04 -18.35
C GLY A 553 -0.32 6.80 -17.21
N GLY A 554 -1.36 7.65 -17.08
CA GLY A 554 -2.38 7.50 -16.05
C GLY A 554 -3.23 6.24 -16.23
N ILE A 555 -3.58 5.89 -17.46
CA ILE A 555 -4.29 4.63 -17.79
C ILE A 555 -3.39 3.42 -17.52
N ALA A 556 -2.11 3.50 -17.89
CA ALA A 556 -1.13 2.44 -17.64
C ALA A 556 -1.03 2.12 -16.15
N GLU A 557 -0.89 3.17 -15.34
CA GLU A 557 -0.79 3.07 -13.89
C GLU A 557 -2.09 2.52 -13.28
N ALA A 558 -3.25 3.03 -13.70
CA ALA A 558 -4.54 2.55 -13.21
C ALA A 558 -4.78 1.06 -13.51
N PHE A 559 -4.36 0.55 -14.66
CA PHE A 559 -4.46 -0.88 -14.96
C PHE A 559 -3.43 -1.71 -14.21
N ASN A 560 -2.17 -1.26 -14.19
CA ASN A 560 -1.07 -2.07 -13.68
C ASN A 560 -1.05 -2.11 -12.17
N ALA A 561 -1.17 -0.97 -11.48
CA ALA A 561 -1.10 -0.90 -10.03
C ALA A 561 -2.29 -1.61 -9.37
N ILE A 562 -3.53 -1.33 -9.81
CA ILE A 562 -4.71 -2.06 -9.32
C ILE A 562 -4.60 -3.55 -9.62
N GLY A 563 -4.16 -3.90 -10.84
CA GLY A 563 -3.97 -5.29 -11.24
C GLY A 563 -2.94 -6.02 -10.36
N GLN A 564 -1.84 -5.35 -9.99
CA GLN A 564 -0.81 -5.90 -9.12
C GLN A 564 -1.31 -6.07 -7.69
N ASN A 565 -1.91 -5.03 -7.09
CA ASN A 565 -2.42 -5.11 -5.73
C ASN A 565 -3.45 -6.23 -5.59
N GLU A 566 -4.45 -6.27 -6.48
CA GLU A 566 -5.47 -7.32 -6.44
C GLU A 566 -4.88 -8.71 -6.66
N PHE A 567 -3.87 -8.84 -7.53
CA PHE A 567 -3.16 -10.10 -7.72
C PHE A 567 -2.44 -10.55 -6.44
N TYR A 568 -1.77 -9.65 -5.71
CA TYR A 568 -1.10 -9.98 -4.46
C TYR A 568 -2.11 -10.40 -3.38
N TYR A 569 -3.21 -9.67 -3.23
CA TYR A 569 -4.24 -9.99 -2.24
C TYR A 569 -4.95 -11.32 -2.52
N THR A 570 -5.05 -11.71 -3.78
CA THR A 570 -5.67 -12.98 -4.16
C THR A 570 -4.72 -14.16 -3.93
N GLU A 571 -3.45 -14.00 -4.30
CA GLU A 571 -2.47 -15.09 -4.25
C GLU A 571 -1.84 -15.28 -2.88
N PHE A 572 -1.90 -14.28 -2.00
CA PHE A 572 -1.34 -14.36 -0.66
C PHE A 572 -2.39 -14.81 0.38
N PRO A 573 -2.00 -15.68 1.34
CA PRO A 573 -2.83 -15.96 2.51
C PRO A 573 -3.28 -14.70 3.24
N LYS A 574 -4.44 -14.75 3.91
CA LYS A 574 -5.00 -13.61 4.65
C LYS A 574 -4.04 -13.01 5.69
N SER A 575 -3.14 -13.81 6.26
CA SER A 575 -2.10 -13.36 7.20
C SER A 575 -1.10 -12.38 6.59
N MET A 576 -0.97 -12.37 5.25
CA MET A 576 0.02 -11.59 4.49
C MET A 576 -0.56 -10.34 3.82
N SER A 577 -1.76 -9.91 4.20
CA SER A 577 -2.40 -8.67 3.70
C SER A 577 -1.45 -7.46 3.72
N SER A 578 -0.67 -7.31 4.80
CA SER A 578 0.31 -6.23 4.92
C SER A 578 1.48 -6.38 3.94
N ILE A 579 1.95 -7.60 3.67
CA ILE A 579 3.01 -7.82 2.67
C ILE A 579 2.47 -7.58 1.26
N ALA A 580 1.24 -8.00 0.96
CA ALA A 580 0.58 -7.72 -0.32
C ALA A 580 0.61 -6.21 -0.63
N SER A 581 0.19 -5.41 0.35
CA SER A 581 0.24 -3.95 0.27
C SER A 581 1.66 -3.41 0.09
N SER A 582 2.65 -3.95 0.82
CA SER A 582 4.00 -3.39 0.78
C SER A 582 4.79 -3.79 -0.46
N LEU A 583 4.39 -4.88 -1.11
CA LEU A 583 5.14 -5.46 -2.21
C LEU A 583 5.15 -4.55 -3.44
N PHE A 584 4.08 -3.80 -3.69
CA PHE A 584 4.02 -2.85 -4.80
C PHE A 584 5.11 -1.76 -4.66
N GLY A 585 5.13 -1.02 -3.54
CA GLY A 585 6.12 0.04 -3.33
C GLY A 585 7.56 -0.49 -3.25
N LEU A 586 7.75 -1.71 -2.70
CA LEU A 586 9.04 -2.40 -2.78
C LEU A 586 9.48 -2.69 -4.22
N GLY A 587 8.54 -2.93 -5.14
CA GLY A 587 8.79 -3.10 -6.57
C GLY A 587 9.31 -1.83 -7.25
N MET A 588 8.98 -0.65 -6.70
CA MET A 588 9.45 0.61 -7.23
C MET A 588 10.94 0.87 -6.94
N VAL A 589 11.46 0.36 -5.82
CA VAL A 589 12.87 0.53 -5.41
C VAL A 589 13.85 0.08 -6.51
N PRO A 590 13.83 -1.18 -6.98
CA PRO A 590 14.71 -1.60 -8.07
C PRO A 590 14.41 -0.84 -9.37
N GLY A 591 13.19 -0.36 -9.60
CA GLY A 591 12.81 0.41 -10.79
C GLY A 591 13.49 1.78 -10.84
N TYR A 592 13.48 2.51 -9.74
CA TYR A 592 14.18 3.80 -9.62
C TYR A 592 15.70 3.65 -9.64
N LEU A 593 16.24 2.60 -9.00
CA LEU A 593 17.66 2.28 -9.07
C LEU A 593 18.10 1.93 -10.50
N LEU A 594 17.29 1.15 -11.21
CA LEU A 594 17.55 0.80 -12.61
C LEU A 594 17.40 2.03 -13.54
N SER A 595 16.44 2.93 -13.29
CA SER A 595 16.34 4.22 -13.99
C SER A 595 17.63 5.03 -13.83
N SER A 596 18.11 5.16 -12.59
CA SER A 596 19.35 5.88 -12.25
C SER A 596 20.58 5.27 -12.92
N LEU A 597 20.68 3.93 -12.93
CA LEU A 597 21.74 3.20 -13.61
C LEU A 597 21.68 3.39 -15.13
N LEU A 598 20.48 3.24 -15.72
CA LEU A 598 20.27 3.40 -17.15
C LEU A 598 20.62 4.81 -17.62
N PHE A 599 20.25 5.82 -16.84
CA PHE A 599 20.61 7.21 -17.09
C PHE A 599 22.13 7.39 -17.18
N LYS A 600 22.88 6.88 -16.19
CA LYS A 600 24.36 6.91 -16.18
C LYS A 600 24.97 6.16 -17.36
N ILE A 601 24.43 4.99 -17.71
CA ILE A 601 24.91 4.21 -18.86
C ILE A 601 24.70 5.01 -20.15
N VAL A 602 23.51 5.55 -20.39
CA VAL A 602 23.22 6.33 -21.59
C VAL A 602 24.11 7.56 -21.67
N GLU A 603 24.28 8.30 -20.56
CA GLU A 603 25.18 9.45 -20.52
C GLU A 603 26.62 9.07 -20.89
N ASN A 604 27.19 8.05 -20.23
CA ASN A 604 28.58 7.62 -20.46
C ASN A 604 28.81 7.07 -21.87
N VAL A 605 27.85 6.32 -22.42
CA VAL A 605 27.96 5.72 -23.76
C VAL A 605 27.82 6.78 -24.84
N THR A 606 26.89 7.73 -24.67
CA THR A 606 26.56 8.71 -25.72
C THR A 606 27.48 9.92 -25.73
N SER A 607 28.10 10.26 -24.60
CA SER A 607 29.12 11.32 -24.50
C SER A 607 30.53 10.85 -24.90
N ARG A 608 30.70 9.56 -25.22
CA ARG A 608 32.02 8.98 -25.54
C ARG A 608 32.62 9.68 -26.77
N GLY A 609 33.90 10.07 -26.65
CA GLY A 609 34.64 10.74 -27.72
C GLY A 609 34.42 12.26 -27.78
N GLY A 610 33.98 12.89 -26.69
CA GLY A 610 33.87 14.34 -26.57
C GLY A 610 32.66 14.94 -27.32
N LYS A 611 31.71 14.10 -27.74
CA LYS A 611 30.45 14.53 -28.34
C LYS A 611 29.46 14.96 -27.27
N ASP A 612 28.57 15.87 -27.61
CA ASP A 612 27.42 16.18 -26.78
C ASP A 612 26.55 14.92 -26.63
N GLY A 613 26.52 14.35 -25.43
CA GLY A 613 25.73 13.16 -25.12
C GLY A 613 24.24 13.37 -25.33
N TRP A 614 23.46 12.28 -25.34
CA TRP A 614 22.00 12.37 -25.48
C TRP A 614 21.36 13.09 -24.29
N ILE A 615 21.96 12.96 -23.12
CA ILE A 615 21.55 13.65 -21.90
C ILE A 615 22.41 14.90 -21.76
N SER A 616 21.76 16.05 -21.77
CA SER A 616 22.39 17.37 -21.70
C SER A 616 21.59 18.30 -20.80
N ASP A 617 22.28 19.14 -20.01
CA ASP A 617 21.61 20.18 -19.21
C ASP A 617 20.76 21.12 -20.07
N ASN A 618 21.11 21.26 -21.36
CA ASN A 618 20.29 21.93 -22.35
C ASN A 618 19.31 20.95 -23.01
N ILE A 619 18.02 21.09 -22.70
CA ILE A 619 16.96 20.26 -23.26
C ILE A 619 16.84 20.36 -24.78
N ASN A 620 17.19 21.50 -25.37
CA ASN A 620 17.11 21.72 -26.81
C ASN A 620 18.26 21.02 -27.55
N LYS A 621 19.42 20.88 -26.90
CA LYS A 621 20.61 20.22 -27.47
C LYS A 621 20.52 18.69 -27.35
N GLY A 622 20.08 18.20 -26.20
CA GLY A 622 19.96 16.78 -25.88
C GLY A 622 19.08 15.99 -26.87
N ARG A 623 19.26 14.67 -26.89
CA ARG A 623 18.50 13.70 -27.69
C ARG A 623 17.63 12.82 -26.80
N TYR A 624 16.71 13.47 -26.08
CA TYR A 624 15.76 12.80 -25.19
C TYR A 624 14.75 11.93 -25.94
N ASP A 625 14.48 12.25 -27.21
CA ASP A 625 13.76 11.40 -28.14
C ASP A 625 14.36 9.99 -28.19
N ASN A 626 15.69 9.90 -28.32
CA ASN A 626 16.38 8.61 -28.35
C ASN A 626 16.35 7.89 -26.99
N TYR A 627 16.42 8.63 -25.88
CA TYR A 627 16.29 8.04 -24.54
C TYR A 627 14.89 7.41 -24.34
N TYR A 628 13.82 8.11 -24.74
CA TYR A 628 12.47 7.54 -24.70
C TYR A 628 12.33 6.31 -25.61
N TRP A 629 12.98 6.27 -26.77
CA TRP A 629 13.02 5.07 -27.62
C TRP A 629 13.71 3.87 -26.96
N VAL A 630 14.78 4.10 -26.19
CA VAL A 630 15.43 3.04 -25.39
C VAL A 630 14.45 2.50 -24.35
N LEU A 631 13.77 3.39 -23.61
CA LEU A 631 12.75 3.00 -22.64
C LEU A 631 11.59 2.23 -23.27
N ALA A 632 11.11 2.67 -24.44
CA ALA A 632 10.04 2.01 -25.17
C ALA A 632 10.47 0.60 -25.62
N THR A 633 11.71 0.45 -26.09
CA THR A 633 12.25 -0.86 -26.49
C THR A 633 12.36 -1.81 -25.30
N LEU A 634 12.88 -1.33 -24.16
CA LEU A 634 12.89 -2.10 -22.91
C LEU A 634 11.47 -2.51 -22.48
N SER A 635 10.50 -1.60 -22.63
CA SER A 635 9.09 -1.87 -22.31
C SER A 635 8.48 -2.93 -23.23
N ALA A 636 8.79 -2.92 -24.53
CA ALA A 636 8.37 -3.95 -25.45
C ALA A 636 8.95 -5.33 -25.07
N VAL A 637 10.24 -5.40 -24.72
CA VAL A 637 10.89 -6.63 -24.24
C VAL A 637 10.25 -7.12 -22.93
N ASN A 638 9.92 -6.20 -22.01
CA ASN A 638 9.27 -6.54 -20.75
C ASN A 638 7.84 -7.08 -20.93
N ILE A 639 7.10 -6.61 -21.95
CA ILE A 639 5.81 -7.21 -22.29
C ILE A 639 5.99 -8.68 -22.73
N LEU A 640 7.01 -8.98 -23.54
CA LEU A 640 7.32 -10.36 -23.93
C LEU A 640 7.71 -11.22 -22.72
N TYR A 641 8.56 -10.68 -21.83
CA TYR A 641 8.92 -11.33 -20.57
C TYR A 641 7.69 -11.59 -19.69
N TYR A 642 6.81 -10.60 -19.52
CA TYR A 642 5.55 -10.73 -18.81
C TYR A 642 4.66 -11.85 -19.39
N LEU A 643 4.56 -11.95 -20.73
CA LEU A 643 3.79 -13.02 -21.37
C LEU A 643 4.39 -14.41 -21.13
N VAL A 644 5.71 -14.53 -21.02
CA VAL A 644 6.37 -15.80 -20.65
C VAL A 644 6.11 -16.13 -19.19
N CYS A 645 6.30 -15.18 -18.27
CA CYS A 645 6.03 -15.36 -16.84
C CYS A 645 4.56 -15.69 -16.56
N SER A 646 3.64 -15.01 -17.22
CA SER A 646 2.20 -15.23 -17.09
C SER A 646 1.79 -16.63 -17.54
N ARG A 647 2.38 -17.13 -18.63
CA ARG A 647 2.18 -18.52 -19.09
C ARG A 647 2.78 -19.54 -18.13
N ALA A 648 3.99 -19.28 -17.61
CA ALA A 648 4.67 -20.17 -16.67
C ALA A 648 3.97 -20.22 -15.29
N TYR A 649 3.33 -19.13 -14.89
CA TYR A 649 2.58 -19.06 -13.63
C TYR A 649 1.32 -19.93 -13.64
N GLY A 650 0.60 -19.95 -14.77
CA GLY A 650 -0.65 -20.72 -14.92
C GLY A 650 -1.91 -19.92 -14.53
N PRO A 651 -3.04 -20.61 -14.33
CA PRO A 651 -4.28 -19.99 -13.81
C PRO A 651 -4.05 -19.33 -12.45
N THR A 652 -4.71 -18.20 -12.19
CA THR A 652 -4.72 -17.59 -10.85
C THR A 652 -5.76 -18.26 -9.96
N ALA A 653 -5.68 -18.06 -8.65
CA ALA A 653 -6.67 -18.60 -7.71
C ALA A 653 -8.12 -18.13 -8.02
N ASP A 654 -8.29 -17.00 -8.73
CA ASP A 654 -9.59 -16.52 -9.24
C ASP A 654 -10.17 -17.36 -10.40
N GLU A 655 -9.29 -18.05 -11.13
CA GLU A 655 -9.58 -18.78 -12.37
C GLU A 655 -9.72 -20.29 -12.12
N GLU A 656 -9.40 -20.79 -10.92
CA GLU A 656 -9.66 -22.18 -10.53
C GLU A 656 -11.15 -22.37 -10.20
N PRO A 657 -11.85 -23.35 -10.81
CA PRO A 657 -13.20 -23.68 -10.41
C PRO A 657 -13.14 -24.19 -8.96
N LYS A 658 -13.81 -23.48 -8.04
CA LYS A 658 -14.12 -24.04 -6.73
C LYS A 658 -14.88 -25.33 -7.00
N VAL A 659 -14.28 -26.46 -6.63
CA VAL A 659 -15.00 -27.73 -6.57
C VAL A 659 -16.12 -27.49 -5.58
N THR A 660 -17.35 -27.37 -6.09
CA THR A 660 -18.54 -27.42 -5.26
C THR A 660 -18.50 -28.79 -4.59
N GLU A 661 -18.34 -28.83 -3.27
CA GLU A 661 -18.71 -29.97 -2.46
C GLU A 661 -20.24 -30.10 -2.53
N GLU A 662 -20.75 -30.56 -3.67
CA GLU A 662 -22.09 -31.08 -3.80
C GLU A 662 -21.95 -32.46 -4.43
N ASN A 663 -22.46 -33.45 -3.69
CA ASN A 663 -22.49 -34.90 -3.96
C ASN A 663 -21.33 -35.73 -3.40
N SER A 664 -21.10 -35.65 -2.08
CA SER A 664 -20.74 -36.83 -1.28
C SER A 664 -22.01 -37.48 -0.71
N SER A 665 -22.94 -37.87 -1.58
CA SER A 665 -24.07 -38.74 -1.23
C SER A 665 -24.62 -39.38 -2.50
N ASN A 666 -23.81 -40.21 -3.15
CA ASN A 666 -24.30 -41.29 -3.98
C ASN A 666 -23.41 -42.49 -3.66
N GLU A 667 -23.91 -43.34 -2.76
CA GLU A 667 -23.45 -44.72 -2.64
C GLU A 667 -23.64 -45.38 -4.01
N GLU A 668 -22.56 -45.58 -4.76
CA GLU A 668 -22.56 -46.56 -5.85
C GLU A 668 -22.41 -47.94 -5.21
N GLU A 669 -23.51 -48.70 -5.25
CA GLU A 669 -23.57 -50.13 -4.96
C GLU A 669 -22.49 -50.87 -5.77
N LEU A 670 -21.65 -51.65 -5.07
CA LEU A 670 -20.75 -52.62 -5.68
C LEU A 670 -21.56 -53.66 -6.49
N PRO A 671 -21.21 -53.96 -7.75
CA PRO A 671 -21.70 -55.16 -8.39
C PRO A 671 -21.01 -56.40 -7.79
N LEU A 672 -21.85 -57.30 -7.28
CA LEU A 672 -21.53 -58.65 -6.82
C LEU A 672 -20.60 -59.39 -7.80
N MET A 673 -19.46 -59.87 -7.30
CA MET A 673 -18.64 -60.87 -7.98
C MET A 673 -19.43 -62.18 -8.10
N GLU A 674 -19.77 -62.57 -9.33
CA GLU A 674 -20.16 -63.94 -9.64
C GLU A 674 -18.94 -64.86 -9.53
N PHE A 675 -19.07 -65.89 -8.68
CA PHE A 675 -18.13 -67.00 -8.56
C PHE A 675 -18.16 -67.87 -9.82
N GLY A 676 -17.12 -67.78 -10.65
CA GLY A 676 -16.84 -68.77 -11.70
C GLY A 676 -16.22 -70.03 -11.11
N THR A 677 -16.87 -71.17 -11.32
CA THR A 677 -16.35 -72.52 -11.01
C THR A 677 -15.29 -72.97 -12.03
N PRO A 678 -14.37 -73.90 -11.67
CA PRO A 678 -13.14 -74.15 -12.42
C PRO A 678 -13.31 -75.24 -13.49
N GLY A 679 -12.66 -75.04 -14.65
CA GLY A 679 -12.44 -76.07 -15.68
C GLY A 679 -10.95 -76.24 -15.99
N PRO A 680 -10.48 -77.45 -16.36
CA PRO A 680 -9.13 -77.91 -16.02
C PRO A 680 -8.18 -78.09 -17.22
N TYR A 681 -6.89 -78.27 -16.89
CA TYR A 681 -5.75 -78.66 -17.76
C TYR A 681 -5.23 -77.54 -18.71
N ASP A 682 -3.94 -77.33 -18.96
CA ASP A 682 -2.78 -78.20 -18.83
C ASP A 682 -1.44 -77.42 -18.83
N LYS A 683 -0.38 -78.15 -18.48
CA LYS A 683 1.03 -77.77 -18.28
C LYS A 683 1.78 -77.17 -19.49
N VAL A 684 2.94 -76.57 -19.15
CA VAL A 684 4.27 -76.62 -19.82
C VAL A 684 4.79 -75.30 -20.43
N SER A 685 5.97 -74.91 -19.92
CA SER A 685 6.99 -73.92 -20.37
C SER A 685 6.79 -72.45 -20.02
#